data_AF-B9X9V3-F1
#
_entry.id   AF-B9X9V3-F1
#
_cell.length_a   1.000
_cell.length_b   1.000
_cell.length_c   1.000
_cell.angle_alpha   90.00
_cell.angle_beta   90.00
_cell.angle_gamma   90.00
#
_symmetry.space_group_name_H-M   'P 1'
#
loop_
_entity.id
_entity.type
_entity.pdbx_description
1 polymer ?
#
loop_
_entity_poly.entity_id
_entity_poly.type
_entity_poly.pdbx_seq_one_letter_code
_entity_poly.pdbx_strand_id
1 'polypeptide(L)'
;MEDNKGFNAGVWTLLFTFVAAIFTYIEFEPRLSSSRPAGGGDAVSSLIGDQKFSSRLWQDPLGESLKASPQDLTEWSIMGSQIQNFIDQKYNCSVMAVMVEGFSYPEDVEVRLRLRYAVQTALASENYKPNDRSHLGLASVGWPVGARLFATNNSTADPQKDTSKSDEGGKLLIPFEWFLADDLNTNKSAILVLWLKEEEFADYPLTRFARLFEKLNLPATNSTQIKLIGPRSSDTLARMVLDTNVQPFRVLLTNFVIYSSEATAPDALIMPRGTINYCTNSSRAKIEQAICANLGRNGAFTNLIVTDEELSRQLVQELVFRGVDTTPDSGDHIVLISETDTSYGRSLPICFAGMASDTNSPPVCALSKFLLKVDKWPTNFLRFAYLRGLDGTLAKTESKPAESKNAGSAPANPRAIRSLDEYAKSEGESQFDYARRLTKELELKNELLKKGGKKIRAIGVLGSDIYDKLILLQALRASFGDAVFFTTDLDARYLDPEQNPITRNLIVASSYGLQPDCSLKPAIPRVTPFRDCYQTAVFTACLNALGEPSARKGPIRMFEVGRTRAVELGCAGRAVHDDLFQNLDISPRKIWGFAMILIGAIGTLALLRSVSRFLADHYHLVFQRLHLFVRSLLPMRVASAVATAQMNTTIASQTPNTPTTNTTSLEFRLVAIERRMSFWTSVILLMGMVFIMGIMWVAWVQRGQPDAEPIKFNEGVSIWPTEILRLVAGVLSFLFVVRSWFLYKRHRLKLRDKYFAHSESPASVSTKRNLAESCKCLFDALRSWCKSASFTSLKKWRTDCSINFWPKPDGNVDAQKLYEAFLIRGKLSNRLCRIIPTCISYLLLGFGVFLIFGFPNVPSRGHVSALVDRLMLVSSILGYSFLAFYVVDATRLTERFITCLSEQKTTWPDKILKSYAEDRHMDPDHLPGYLDVEFVGLHTKAIGKLFKFPFIVLSIMWIARNKFFDNWTWPLPMSIIFGLNAIIVFLCAFLIRRAAAQVRKAAVADLQKIELKSMEASHKPHTWTVVDETGHRQTLQATNYAEKVRHLIEEISSVSMGSYTSWIKDSAVQALLIPGVGYGLITLFEKLVF
;
A
#
# COMPACT_ATOMS: atom_id res chain seq x y z
N MET A 1 34.47 -30.66 13.25
CA MET A 1 34.70 -29.54 12.31
C MET A 1 33.47 -29.18 11.46
N GLU A 2 32.25 -29.55 11.85
CA GLU A 2 31.02 -29.10 11.19
C GLU A 2 30.18 -28.26 12.15
N ASP A 3 30.25 -26.93 12.04
CA ASP A 3 29.15 -26.03 12.44
C ASP A 3 29.42 -24.54 12.09
N ASN A 4 30.37 -24.26 11.20
CA ASN A 4 30.68 -22.90 10.77
C ASN A 4 30.07 -22.55 9.40
N LYS A 5 28.81 -22.94 9.16
CA LYS A 5 27.94 -22.13 8.28
C LYS A 5 27.52 -20.89 9.07
N GLY A 6 28.52 -20.08 9.39
CA GLY A 6 28.36 -18.75 9.93
C GLY A 6 27.46 -17.97 8.97
N PHE A 7 26.54 -17.24 9.57
CA PHE A 7 25.71 -16.21 8.97
C PHE A 7 26.57 -15.39 7.98
N ASN A 8 26.46 -15.65 6.67
CA ASN A 8 27.32 -15.01 5.67
C ASN A 8 26.84 -13.57 5.50
N ALA A 9 27.43 -12.65 6.27
CA ALA A 9 27.10 -11.23 6.24
C ALA A 9 27.12 -10.68 4.81
N GLY A 10 28.09 -11.09 4.00
CA GLY A 10 28.19 -10.70 2.59
C GLY A 10 26.96 -11.03 1.74
N VAL A 11 26.24 -12.13 2.01
CA VAL A 11 25.02 -12.48 1.26
C VAL A 11 23.88 -11.53 1.61
N TRP A 12 23.75 -11.14 2.88
CA TRP A 12 22.73 -10.17 3.28
C TRP A 12 23.10 -8.75 2.85
N THR A 13 24.37 -8.36 2.89
CA THR A 13 24.80 -7.06 2.37
C THR A 13 24.56 -6.97 0.87
N LEU A 14 24.84 -8.03 0.10
CA LEU A 14 24.47 -8.13 -1.32
C LEU A 14 22.96 -8.07 -1.52
N LEU A 15 22.19 -8.79 -0.69
CA LEU A 15 20.73 -8.76 -0.79
C LEU A 15 20.16 -7.37 -0.47
N PHE A 16 20.64 -6.71 0.57
CA PHE A 16 20.19 -5.37 0.96
C PHE A 16 20.66 -4.30 -0.01
N THR A 17 21.87 -4.38 -0.54
CA THR A 17 22.34 -3.45 -1.59
C THR A 17 21.60 -3.69 -2.90
N PHE A 18 21.28 -4.93 -3.25
CA PHE A 18 20.44 -5.25 -4.39
C PHE A 18 19.01 -4.73 -4.21
N VAL A 19 18.42 -4.91 -3.03
CA VAL A 19 17.10 -4.36 -2.69
C VAL A 19 17.13 -2.84 -2.70
N ALA A 20 18.14 -2.20 -2.10
CA ALA A 20 18.29 -0.74 -2.11
C ALA A 20 18.49 -0.21 -3.53
N ALA A 21 19.33 -0.84 -4.35
CA ALA A 21 19.54 -0.48 -5.74
C ALA A 21 18.25 -0.65 -6.57
N ILE A 22 17.46 -1.69 -6.31
CA ILE A 22 16.13 -1.86 -6.91
C ILE A 22 15.19 -0.73 -6.45
N PHE A 23 15.15 -0.40 -5.16
CA PHE A 23 14.33 0.71 -4.66
C PHE A 23 14.74 2.05 -5.28
N THR A 24 16.04 2.35 -5.34
CA THR A 24 16.55 3.56 -5.98
C THR A 24 16.29 3.56 -7.48
N TYR A 25 16.40 2.41 -8.16
CA TYR A 25 16.08 2.30 -9.59
C TYR A 25 14.58 2.46 -9.86
N ILE A 26 13.71 1.93 -8.99
CA ILE A 26 12.26 2.11 -9.08
C ILE A 26 11.88 3.58 -8.85
N GLU A 27 12.62 4.33 -8.03
CA GLU A 27 12.36 5.76 -7.78
C GLU A 27 12.93 6.69 -8.86
N PHE A 28 13.88 6.23 -9.68
CA PHE A 28 14.57 7.08 -10.65
C PHE A 28 14.03 6.90 -12.07
N GLU A 29 12.91 7.55 -12.38
CA GLU A 29 12.47 7.67 -13.78
C GLU A 29 13.37 8.68 -14.53
N PRO A 30 13.97 8.28 -15.66
CA PRO A 30 14.79 9.19 -16.46
C PRO A 30 13.90 10.30 -17.04
N ARG A 31 14.22 11.55 -16.70
CA ARG A 31 13.53 12.72 -17.25
C ARG A 31 13.79 12.79 -18.76
N LEU A 32 12.71 12.91 -19.55
CA LEU A 32 12.81 13.15 -20.97
C LEU A 32 13.40 14.55 -21.22
N SER A 33 14.53 14.62 -21.91
CA SER A 33 15.13 15.88 -22.34
C SER A 33 15.10 15.98 -23.87
N SER A 34 14.82 17.18 -24.39
CA SER A 34 14.87 17.42 -25.83
C SER A 34 16.32 17.59 -26.27
N SER A 35 16.76 16.82 -27.27
CA SER A 35 18.06 17.01 -27.94
C SER A 35 17.98 18.02 -29.09
N ARG A 36 16.83 18.70 -29.28
CA ARG A 36 16.64 19.66 -30.36
C ARG A 36 17.61 20.83 -30.20
N PRO A 37 18.41 21.19 -31.23
CA PRO A 37 19.23 22.40 -31.18
C PRO A 37 18.34 23.63 -30.97
N ALA A 38 18.79 24.60 -30.19
CA ALA A 38 18.06 25.85 -29.95
C ALA A 38 17.91 26.60 -31.28
N GLY A 39 16.72 26.53 -31.89
CA GLY A 39 16.42 27.17 -33.16
C GLY A 39 15.95 28.60 -32.92
N GLY A 40 16.79 29.58 -33.29
CA GLY A 40 16.41 30.99 -33.48
C GLY A 40 16.17 31.26 -34.96
N GLY A 41 15.10 30.71 -35.52
CA GLY A 41 14.70 30.96 -36.90
C GLY A 41 13.45 31.81 -36.94
N ASP A 42 13.56 33.02 -37.49
CA ASP A 42 12.42 33.88 -37.77
C ASP A 42 11.50 33.20 -38.79
N ALA A 43 10.20 33.13 -38.48
CA ALA A 43 9.19 32.59 -39.38
C ALA A 43 9.05 33.52 -40.60
N VAL A 44 9.44 33.02 -41.78
CA VAL A 44 9.31 33.75 -43.05
C VAL A 44 7.82 33.88 -43.39
N SER A 45 7.28 35.10 -43.27
CA SER A 45 5.88 35.43 -43.56
C SER A 45 5.68 35.85 -45.02
N SER A 46 5.49 34.88 -45.90
CA SER A 46 4.85 35.14 -47.20
C SER A 46 3.93 33.97 -47.56
N LEU A 47 2.68 34.02 -47.10
CA LEU A 47 1.71 32.95 -47.26
C LEU A 47 0.62 33.35 -48.25
N ILE A 48 0.34 32.50 -49.24
CA ILE A 48 -0.61 32.72 -50.36
C ILE A 48 -1.98 32.07 -50.04
N GLY A 49 -2.47 32.17 -48.80
CA GLY A 49 -3.73 31.52 -48.39
C GLY A 49 -4.53 32.30 -47.34
N ASP A 50 -5.74 31.83 -47.05
CA ASP A 50 -6.64 32.43 -46.05
C ASP A 50 -6.30 32.03 -44.61
N GLN A 51 -5.50 30.98 -44.42
CA GLN A 51 -4.90 30.58 -43.14
C GLN A 51 -3.50 31.18 -43.04
N LYS A 52 -3.37 32.36 -42.40
CA LYS A 52 -2.15 33.19 -42.41
C LYS A 52 -1.35 33.15 -41.10
N PHE A 53 -1.96 32.71 -40.00
CA PHE A 53 -1.39 32.78 -38.66
C PHE A 53 -0.58 31.53 -38.34
N SER A 54 0.72 31.68 -38.01
CA SER A 54 1.65 30.54 -37.82
C SER A 54 1.39 29.78 -36.52
N SER A 55 0.37 28.92 -36.53
CA SER A 55 0.00 28.08 -35.40
C SER A 55 0.27 26.62 -35.68
N ARG A 56 1.07 25.96 -34.83
CA ARG A 56 1.10 24.50 -34.81
C ARG A 56 -0.23 23.98 -34.31
N LEU A 57 -0.63 22.82 -34.81
CA LEU A 57 -1.89 22.15 -34.45
C LEU A 57 -2.11 22.01 -32.93
N TRP A 58 -1.03 21.85 -32.14
CA TRP A 58 -1.10 21.73 -30.68
C TRP A 58 -1.01 23.05 -29.90
N GLN A 59 -0.95 24.21 -30.55
CA GLN A 59 -0.92 25.52 -29.89
C GLN A 59 -2.33 26.07 -29.61
N ASP A 60 -2.44 27.12 -28.80
CA ASP A 60 -3.74 27.69 -28.41
C ASP A 60 -4.42 28.32 -29.63
N PRO A 61 -5.64 27.90 -30.01
CA PRO A 61 -6.35 28.48 -31.16
C PRO A 61 -6.68 29.96 -30.98
N LEU A 62 -6.81 30.46 -29.74
CA LEU A 62 -7.09 31.87 -29.48
C LEU A 62 -5.81 32.71 -29.29
N GLY A 63 -4.65 32.08 -29.07
CA GLY A 63 -3.43 32.78 -28.67
C GLY A 63 -2.92 33.82 -29.68
N GLU A 64 -3.14 33.57 -30.98
CA GLU A 64 -2.75 34.50 -32.05
C GLU A 64 -3.81 35.54 -32.38
N SER A 65 -5.07 35.33 -31.95
CA SER A 65 -6.15 36.31 -32.15
C SER A 65 -5.89 37.66 -31.44
N LEU A 66 -5.06 37.64 -30.39
CA LEU A 66 -4.62 38.83 -29.64
C LEU A 66 -3.54 39.64 -30.37
N LYS A 67 -2.87 39.05 -31.37
CA LYS A 67 -1.74 39.66 -32.10
C LYS A 67 -2.08 40.05 -33.55
N ALA A 68 -3.31 39.79 -33.98
CA ALA A 68 -3.75 39.97 -35.35
C ALA A 68 -3.91 41.44 -35.75
N SER A 69 -3.28 41.84 -36.86
CA SER A 69 -3.55 43.14 -37.50
C SER A 69 -4.80 43.07 -38.37
N PRO A 70 -5.54 44.17 -38.60
CA PRO A 70 -6.76 44.16 -39.42
C PRO A 70 -6.58 43.65 -40.86
N GLN A 71 -5.36 43.74 -41.40
CA GLN A 71 -5.00 43.31 -42.77
C GLN A 71 -4.91 41.78 -42.91
N ASP A 72 -4.74 41.05 -41.80
CA ASP A 72 -4.60 39.60 -41.77
C ASP A 72 -5.94 38.87 -41.57
N LEU A 73 -7.01 39.62 -41.31
CA LEU A 73 -8.35 39.09 -41.03
C LEU A 73 -9.09 38.72 -42.32
N THR A 74 -9.68 37.54 -42.33
CA THR A 74 -10.60 37.10 -43.39
C THR A 74 -12.00 37.63 -43.09
N GLU A 75 -12.69 38.19 -44.08
CA GLU A 75 -14.07 38.63 -43.92
C GLU A 75 -15.02 37.41 -43.84
N TRP A 76 -16.00 37.41 -42.94
CA TRP A 76 -16.89 36.26 -42.74
C TRP A 76 -17.67 35.83 -43.98
N SER A 77 -18.04 36.77 -44.86
CA SER A 77 -18.75 36.51 -46.12
C SER A 77 -17.94 35.57 -47.05
N ILE A 78 -16.61 35.62 -46.96
CA ILE A 78 -15.70 34.75 -47.73
C ILE A 78 -15.85 33.29 -47.30
N MET A 79 -16.16 33.02 -46.02
CA MET A 79 -16.35 31.66 -45.50
C MET A 79 -17.50 30.93 -46.20
N GLY A 80 -18.62 31.62 -46.44
CA GLY A 80 -19.73 31.08 -47.23
C GLY A 80 -19.33 30.72 -48.65
N SER A 81 -18.50 31.57 -49.28
CA SER A 81 -17.95 31.34 -50.62
C SER A 81 -16.96 30.16 -50.64
N GLN A 82 -16.12 30.00 -49.62
CA GLN A 82 -15.22 28.85 -49.49
C GLN A 82 -16.00 27.54 -49.37
N ILE A 83 -17.07 27.51 -48.56
CA ILE A 83 -17.94 26.34 -48.44
C ILE A 83 -18.56 26.01 -49.80
N GLN A 84 -19.07 27.01 -50.52
CA GLN A 84 -19.62 26.80 -51.87
C GLN A 84 -18.57 26.23 -52.84
N ASN A 85 -17.34 26.73 -52.82
CA ASN A 85 -16.26 26.22 -53.66
C ASN A 85 -15.96 24.74 -53.41
N PHE A 86 -15.94 24.29 -52.15
CA PHE A 86 -15.76 22.87 -51.83
C PHE A 86 -16.97 22.02 -52.27
N ILE A 87 -18.20 22.53 -52.11
CA ILE A 87 -19.41 21.87 -52.62
C ILE A 87 -19.36 21.72 -54.14
N ASP A 88 -18.95 22.76 -54.87
CA ASP A 88 -18.79 22.74 -56.33
C ASP A 88 -17.72 21.74 -56.78
N GLN A 89 -16.69 21.53 -55.95
CA GLN A 89 -15.67 20.49 -56.12
C GLN A 89 -16.15 19.07 -55.70
N LYS A 90 -17.44 18.90 -55.42
CA LYS A 90 -18.09 17.65 -55.00
C LYS A 90 -17.62 17.12 -53.64
N TYR A 91 -17.17 17.99 -52.74
CA TYR A 91 -16.96 17.61 -51.33
C TYR A 91 -18.29 17.59 -50.57
N ASN A 92 -18.47 16.60 -49.70
CA ASN A 92 -19.49 16.65 -48.66
C ASN A 92 -18.99 17.57 -47.53
N CYS A 93 -19.55 18.78 -47.46
CA CYS A 93 -19.13 19.79 -46.50
C CYS A 93 -19.94 19.74 -45.20
N SER A 94 -19.26 19.84 -44.06
CA SER A 94 -19.91 20.08 -42.76
C SER A 94 -19.15 21.11 -41.93
N VAL A 95 -19.85 21.79 -41.04
CA VAL A 95 -19.27 22.79 -40.14
C VAL A 95 -19.28 22.25 -38.73
N MET A 96 -18.12 22.20 -38.08
CA MET A 96 -17.94 21.79 -36.69
C MET A 96 -17.53 23.00 -35.86
N ALA A 97 -18.47 23.53 -35.07
CA ALA A 97 -18.19 24.60 -34.12
C ALA A 97 -17.82 24.00 -32.76
N VAL A 98 -16.71 24.44 -32.17
CA VAL A 98 -16.22 24.00 -30.86
C VAL A 98 -16.19 25.19 -29.93
N MET A 99 -16.92 25.09 -28.81
CA MET A 99 -16.93 26.14 -27.79
C MET A 99 -15.71 26.02 -26.88
N VAL A 100 -15.04 27.14 -26.62
CA VAL A 100 -13.86 27.24 -25.76
C VAL A 100 -13.97 28.48 -24.88
N GLU A 101 -13.34 28.45 -23.70
CA GLU A 101 -13.23 29.63 -22.84
C GLU A 101 -12.32 30.68 -23.48
N GLY A 102 -12.74 31.94 -23.48
CA GLY A 102 -12.06 33.07 -24.12
C GLY A 102 -11.03 33.78 -23.24
N PHE A 103 -10.96 33.46 -21.94
CA PHE A 103 -10.07 34.10 -20.98
C PHE A 103 -8.59 33.69 -21.16
N SER A 104 -7.67 34.51 -20.67
CA SER A 104 -6.22 34.32 -20.84
C SER A 104 -5.51 33.84 -19.56
N TYR A 105 -6.24 33.22 -18.63
CA TYR A 105 -5.62 32.60 -17.46
C TYR A 105 -4.87 31.32 -17.86
N PRO A 106 -3.81 30.92 -17.12
CA PRO A 106 -3.00 29.76 -17.46
C PRO A 106 -3.81 28.46 -17.61
N GLU A 107 -4.80 28.21 -16.74
CA GLU A 107 -5.63 27.02 -16.81
C GLU A 107 -6.53 27.04 -18.05
N ASP A 108 -7.16 28.18 -18.37
CA ASP A 108 -8.05 28.27 -19.54
C ASP A 108 -7.26 28.07 -20.86
N VAL A 109 -6.02 28.59 -20.92
CA VAL A 109 -5.10 28.32 -22.04
C VAL A 109 -4.80 26.82 -22.14
N GLU A 110 -4.44 26.17 -21.03
CA GLU A 110 -4.14 24.73 -21.02
C GLU A 110 -5.36 23.88 -21.40
N VAL A 111 -6.56 24.23 -20.92
CA VAL A 111 -7.83 23.60 -21.32
C VAL A 111 -8.03 23.72 -22.83
N ARG A 112 -7.84 24.90 -23.42
CA ARG A 112 -7.94 25.09 -24.88
C ARG A 112 -6.95 24.22 -25.67
N LEU A 113 -5.72 24.10 -25.20
CA LEU A 113 -4.71 23.22 -25.82
C LEU A 113 -5.20 21.76 -25.83
N ARG A 114 -5.79 21.30 -24.71
CA ARG A 114 -6.32 19.94 -24.58
C ARG A 114 -7.52 19.71 -25.49
N LEU A 115 -8.45 20.65 -25.54
CA LEU A 115 -9.64 20.58 -26.40
C LEU A 115 -9.24 20.53 -27.88
N ARG A 116 -8.33 21.40 -28.33
CA ARG A 116 -7.82 21.39 -29.71
C ARG A 116 -7.16 20.07 -30.06
N TYR A 117 -6.33 19.53 -29.17
CA TYR A 117 -5.72 18.23 -29.36
C TYR A 117 -6.74 17.09 -29.46
N ALA A 118 -7.80 17.08 -28.63
CA ALA A 118 -8.86 16.06 -28.70
C ALA A 118 -9.61 16.10 -30.03
N VAL A 119 -10.03 17.29 -30.47
CA VAL A 119 -10.77 17.47 -31.74
C VAL A 119 -9.92 16.99 -32.92
N GLN A 120 -8.66 17.41 -32.98
CA GLN A 120 -7.75 17.00 -34.05
C GLN A 120 -7.47 15.51 -34.03
N THR A 121 -7.35 14.91 -32.85
CA THR A 121 -7.11 13.47 -32.72
C THR A 121 -8.34 12.66 -33.13
N ALA A 122 -9.56 13.15 -32.83
CA ALA A 122 -10.80 12.55 -33.31
C ALA A 122 -10.92 12.62 -34.84
N LEU A 123 -10.63 13.78 -35.44
CA LEU A 123 -10.61 13.96 -36.89
C LEU A 123 -9.57 13.04 -37.56
N ALA A 124 -8.36 12.96 -37.01
CA ALA A 124 -7.31 12.09 -37.51
C ALA A 124 -7.67 10.60 -37.41
N SER A 125 -8.43 10.21 -36.38
CA SER A 125 -8.92 8.83 -36.21
C SER A 125 -9.90 8.41 -37.32
N GLU A 126 -10.63 9.38 -37.88
CA GLU A 126 -11.56 9.21 -39.01
C GLU A 126 -10.91 9.58 -40.36
N ASN A 127 -9.58 9.53 -40.46
CA ASN A 127 -8.80 9.82 -41.67
C ASN A 127 -8.89 11.25 -42.23
N TYR A 128 -9.42 12.21 -41.47
CA TYR A 128 -9.36 13.63 -41.84
C TYR A 128 -7.94 14.17 -41.64
N LYS A 129 -7.46 14.91 -42.64
CA LYS A 129 -6.15 15.56 -42.63
C LYS A 129 -6.31 17.07 -42.66
N PRO A 130 -5.51 17.83 -41.90
CA PRO A 130 -5.55 19.29 -41.96
C PRO A 130 -5.11 19.76 -43.35
N ASN A 131 -5.85 20.71 -43.94
CA ASN A 131 -5.50 21.32 -45.22
C ASN A 131 -4.20 22.13 -45.11
N ASP A 132 -4.02 22.85 -44.01
CA ASP A 132 -2.75 23.47 -43.62
C ASP A 132 -2.32 22.95 -42.24
N ARG A 133 -1.08 22.46 -42.15
CA ARG A 133 -0.51 21.88 -40.92
C ARG A 133 0.20 22.92 -40.03
N SER A 134 0.41 24.13 -40.54
CA SER A 134 1.30 25.13 -39.93
C SER A 134 0.62 26.48 -39.75
N HIS A 135 -0.57 26.67 -40.30
CA HIS A 135 -1.30 27.93 -40.19
C HIS A 135 -2.74 27.78 -39.73
N LEU A 136 -3.26 28.86 -39.15
CA LEU A 136 -4.61 29.03 -38.65
C LEU A 136 -5.27 30.19 -39.40
N GLY A 137 -6.55 30.03 -39.74
CA GLY A 137 -7.36 31.12 -40.29
C GLY A 137 -7.99 31.94 -39.19
N LEU A 138 -8.19 33.24 -39.42
CA LEU A 138 -8.91 34.11 -38.49
C LEU A 138 -9.95 34.92 -39.26
N ALA A 139 -11.23 34.69 -38.94
CA ALA A 139 -12.35 35.37 -39.57
C ALA A 139 -12.93 36.46 -38.65
N SER A 140 -13.40 37.57 -39.25
CA SER A 140 -14.07 38.66 -38.54
C SER A 140 -15.54 38.77 -38.93
N VAL A 141 -16.41 38.80 -37.92
CA VAL A 141 -17.87 38.91 -38.04
C VAL A 141 -18.35 40.16 -37.30
N GLY A 142 -19.20 40.98 -37.92
CA GLY A 142 -19.91 42.01 -37.18
C GLY A 142 -20.86 41.38 -36.14
N TRP A 143 -20.70 41.71 -34.87
CA TRP A 143 -21.39 41.07 -33.74
C TRP A 143 -22.46 42.00 -33.15
N PRO A 144 -23.76 41.63 -33.21
CA PRO A 144 -24.82 42.49 -32.71
C PRO A 144 -24.86 42.50 -31.17
N VAL A 145 -25.10 43.68 -30.61
CA VAL A 145 -25.25 43.92 -29.17
C VAL A 145 -26.61 44.58 -28.91
N GLY A 146 -27.24 44.26 -27.78
CA GLY A 146 -28.51 44.85 -27.36
C GLY A 146 -29.68 44.51 -28.28
N ALA A 147 -30.59 45.46 -28.50
CA ALA A 147 -31.83 45.26 -29.26
C ALA A 147 -31.59 44.80 -30.72
N ARG A 148 -30.43 45.12 -31.31
CA ARG A 148 -30.06 44.70 -32.68
C ARG A 148 -29.93 43.18 -32.82
N LEU A 149 -29.72 42.43 -31.72
CA LEU A 149 -29.68 40.97 -31.75
C LEU A 149 -31.01 40.35 -32.19
N PHE A 150 -32.13 40.97 -31.82
CA PHE A 150 -33.49 40.47 -32.09
C PHE A 150 -34.16 41.13 -33.30
N ALA A 151 -33.50 42.10 -33.96
CA ALA A 151 -34.07 42.85 -35.07
C ALA A 151 -34.31 41.96 -36.30
N THR A 152 -35.57 41.69 -36.64
CA THR A 152 -35.91 40.94 -37.86
C THR A 152 -36.01 41.90 -39.05
N ASN A 153 -35.76 41.42 -40.27
CA ASN A 153 -35.79 42.22 -41.51
C ASN A 153 -37.16 42.88 -41.80
N ASN A 154 -38.19 42.60 -41.00
CA ASN A 154 -39.54 43.14 -41.13
C ASN A 154 -39.85 44.32 -40.19
N SER A 155 -38.89 44.80 -39.40
CA SER A 155 -39.09 46.03 -38.61
C SER A 155 -38.95 47.26 -39.52
N THR A 156 -40.07 47.81 -39.97
CA THR A 156 -40.22 49.13 -40.62
C THR A 156 -39.90 50.25 -39.62
N ALA A 157 -38.65 50.33 -39.19
CA ALA A 157 -38.10 51.52 -38.55
C ALA A 157 -37.29 52.27 -39.61
N ASP A 158 -37.77 53.46 -39.93
CA ASP A 158 -37.24 54.44 -40.86
C ASP A 158 -35.69 54.52 -40.86
N PRO A 159 -34.99 54.33 -42.00
CA PRO A 159 -33.52 54.28 -42.04
C PRO A 159 -32.82 55.61 -41.78
N GLN A 160 -33.55 56.70 -41.52
CA GLN A 160 -33.04 58.06 -41.71
C GLN A 160 -32.91 58.93 -40.45
N LYS A 161 -32.91 58.35 -39.24
CA LYS A 161 -32.76 59.15 -38.00
C LYS A 161 -31.64 58.80 -37.02
N ASP A 162 -30.78 57.83 -37.31
CA ASP A 162 -29.58 57.54 -36.51
C ASP A 162 -28.29 57.86 -37.28
N THR A 163 -28.11 59.12 -37.66
CA THR A 163 -26.85 59.64 -38.24
C THR A 163 -25.98 60.37 -37.22
N SER A 164 -25.86 59.83 -36.00
CA SER A 164 -24.83 60.30 -35.06
C SER A 164 -24.18 59.13 -34.35
N LYS A 165 -22.87 59.00 -34.61
CA LYS A 165 -21.91 57.95 -34.20
C LYS A 165 -21.94 56.68 -35.06
N SER A 166 -21.12 56.74 -36.11
CA SER A 166 -20.32 55.63 -36.64
C SER A 166 -19.96 54.62 -35.55
N ASP A 167 -20.08 53.33 -35.87
CA ASP A 167 -19.39 52.17 -35.28
C ASP A 167 -19.35 52.12 -33.75
N GLU A 168 -20.00 51.17 -33.10
CA GLU A 168 -19.31 49.93 -32.72
C GLU A 168 -20.36 48.85 -32.39
N GLY A 169 -20.86 48.14 -33.41
CA GLY A 169 -21.19 46.74 -33.18
C GLY A 169 -19.86 46.01 -33.01
N GLY A 170 -19.64 45.32 -31.88
CA GLY A 170 -18.38 44.62 -31.64
C GLY A 170 -18.01 43.70 -32.82
N LYS A 171 -16.73 43.44 -33.04
CA LYS A 171 -16.29 42.42 -34.02
C LYS A 171 -16.01 41.12 -33.28
N LEU A 172 -16.66 40.03 -33.69
CA LEU A 172 -16.34 38.69 -33.22
C LEU A 172 -15.21 38.13 -34.09
N LEU A 173 -14.12 37.71 -33.46
CA LEU A 173 -12.99 37.05 -34.10
C LEU A 173 -13.11 35.54 -33.91
N ILE A 174 -13.11 34.79 -35.02
CA ILE A 174 -13.31 33.34 -35.02
C ILE A 174 -12.12 32.68 -35.72
N PRO A 175 -11.24 32.00 -34.97
CA PRO A 175 -10.23 31.15 -35.57
C PRO A 175 -10.87 29.93 -36.25
N PHE A 176 -10.34 29.54 -37.41
CA PHE A 176 -10.88 28.43 -38.19
C PHE A 176 -9.79 27.58 -38.86
N GLU A 177 -10.14 26.32 -39.10
CA GLU A 177 -9.26 25.33 -39.74
C GLU A 177 -10.07 24.44 -40.70
N TRP A 178 -9.46 24.05 -41.81
CA TRP A 178 -10.05 23.14 -42.79
C TRP A 178 -9.44 21.76 -42.69
N PHE A 179 -10.28 20.73 -42.69
CA PHE A 179 -9.89 19.33 -42.69
C PHE A 179 -10.52 18.59 -43.87
N LEU A 180 -9.74 17.76 -44.56
CA LEU A 180 -10.14 17.05 -45.76
C LEU A 180 -9.96 15.55 -45.56
N ALA A 181 -10.95 14.77 -45.97
CA ALA A 181 -10.87 13.31 -46.09
C ALA A 181 -11.11 12.94 -47.56
N ASP A 182 -10.12 12.27 -48.15
CA ASP A 182 -10.20 11.74 -49.51
C ASP A 182 -10.16 10.20 -49.41
N ASP A 183 -11.31 9.55 -49.53
CA ASP A 183 -11.35 8.10 -49.68
C ASP A 183 -10.86 7.72 -51.08
N LEU A 184 -10.08 6.63 -51.18
CA LEU A 184 -9.62 6.06 -52.45
C LEU A 184 -10.79 5.71 -53.41
N ASN A 185 -12.01 5.59 -52.88
CA ASN A 185 -13.25 5.37 -53.61
C ASN A 185 -14.23 6.55 -53.43
N THR A 186 -14.08 7.57 -54.29
CA THR A 186 -15.13 8.54 -54.72
C THR A 186 -15.83 9.48 -53.71
N ASN A 187 -15.76 9.27 -52.39
CA ASN A 187 -16.39 10.16 -51.41
C ASN A 187 -15.38 11.14 -50.81
N LYS A 188 -15.40 12.37 -51.30
CA LYS A 188 -14.62 13.48 -50.75
C LYS A 188 -15.41 14.18 -49.65
N SER A 189 -14.81 14.38 -48.48
CA SER A 189 -15.46 15.08 -47.35
C SER A 189 -14.58 16.21 -46.85
N ALA A 190 -15.21 17.36 -46.55
CA ALA A 190 -14.54 18.54 -46.03
C ALA A 190 -15.22 19.03 -44.75
N ILE A 191 -14.43 19.37 -43.74
CA ILE A 191 -14.91 19.86 -42.46
C ILE A 191 -14.26 21.21 -42.15
N LEU A 192 -15.09 22.20 -41.90
CA LEU A 192 -14.69 23.50 -41.37
C LEU A 192 -14.81 23.48 -39.84
N VAL A 193 -13.68 23.55 -39.14
CA VAL A 193 -13.65 23.66 -37.68
C VAL A 193 -13.61 25.13 -37.29
N LEU A 194 -14.52 25.56 -36.40
CA LEU A 194 -14.62 26.92 -35.88
C LEU A 194 -14.38 26.92 -34.36
N TRP A 195 -13.45 27.75 -33.89
CA TRP A 195 -13.16 27.92 -32.46
C TRP A 195 -13.93 29.11 -31.91
N LEU A 196 -14.96 28.87 -31.10
CA LEU A 196 -15.89 29.90 -30.63
C LEU A 196 -15.67 30.20 -29.14
N LYS A 197 -15.45 31.48 -28.81
CA LYS A 197 -15.39 31.96 -27.42
C LYS A 197 -16.78 31.85 -26.79
N GLU A 198 -16.91 31.10 -25.72
CA GLU A 198 -18.20 30.85 -25.06
C GLU A 198 -18.85 32.13 -24.51
N GLU A 199 -18.04 33.07 -23.98
CA GLU A 199 -18.51 34.28 -23.30
C GLU A 199 -19.30 35.19 -24.26
N GLU A 200 -18.97 35.14 -25.55
CA GLU A 200 -19.63 35.90 -26.62
C GLU A 200 -21.04 35.38 -26.93
N PHE A 201 -21.39 34.19 -26.42
CA PHE A 201 -22.68 33.51 -26.60
C PHE A 201 -23.49 33.37 -25.30
N ALA A 202 -22.98 33.83 -24.15
CA ALA A 202 -23.48 33.45 -22.82
C ALA A 202 -24.91 33.93 -22.46
N ASP A 203 -25.43 34.98 -23.09
CA ASP A 203 -26.74 35.58 -22.77
C ASP A 203 -27.93 34.90 -23.51
N TYR A 204 -27.85 34.77 -24.84
CA TYR A 204 -28.85 34.15 -25.72
C TYR A 204 -28.16 33.21 -26.73
N PRO A 205 -27.70 32.03 -26.28
CA PRO A 205 -26.80 31.20 -27.07
C PRO A 205 -27.41 30.77 -28.40
N LEU A 206 -28.66 30.27 -28.39
CA LEU A 206 -29.30 29.73 -29.61
C LEU A 206 -29.63 30.85 -30.60
N THR A 207 -30.09 31.99 -30.09
CA THR A 207 -30.33 33.18 -30.92
C THR A 207 -29.04 33.69 -31.56
N ARG A 208 -27.93 33.74 -30.81
CA ARG A 208 -26.62 34.15 -31.35
C ARG A 208 -26.05 33.18 -32.38
N PHE A 209 -26.21 31.87 -32.17
CA PHE A 209 -25.87 30.88 -33.19
C PHE A 209 -26.67 31.10 -34.47
N ALA A 210 -27.99 31.32 -34.35
CA ALA A 210 -28.81 31.58 -35.53
C ALA A 210 -28.32 32.81 -36.32
N ARG A 211 -27.91 33.88 -35.63
CA ARG A 211 -27.31 35.07 -36.27
C ARG A 211 -25.95 34.85 -36.90
N LEU A 212 -25.09 34.04 -36.28
CA LEU A 212 -23.79 33.72 -36.83
C LEU A 212 -23.94 33.00 -38.19
N PHE A 213 -24.85 32.02 -38.24
CA PHE A 213 -25.09 31.22 -39.45
C PHE A 213 -25.97 31.94 -40.48
N GLU A 214 -26.85 32.86 -40.07
CA GLU A 214 -27.55 33.77 -40.99
C GLU A 214 -26.54 34.53 -41.87
N LYS A 215 -25.49 35.08 -41.26
CA LYS A 215 -24.44 35.84 -41.95
C LYS A 215 -23.51 35.00 -42.83
N LEU A 216 -23.57 33.67 -42.69
CA LEU A 216 -22.76 32.75 -43.49
C LEU A 216 -23.38 32.50 -44.89
N ASN A 217 -24.63 32.91 -45.13
CA ASN A 217 -25.35 32.79 -46.42
C ASN A 217 -25.20 31.40 -47.07
N LEU A 218 -25.43 30.33 -46.28
CA LEU A 218 -25.35 28.97 -46.79
C LEU A 218 -26.38 28.72 -47.91
N PRO A 219 -26.02 27.98 -48.98
CA PRO A 219 -26.93 27.74 -50.11
C PRO A 219 -28.18 26.98 -49.68
N ALA A 220 -29.37 27.50 -50.04
CA ALA A 220 -30.67 26.96 -49.64
C ALA A 220 -30.97 25.54 -50.17
N THR A 221 -30.16 25.02 -51.08
CA THR A 221 -30.41 23.79 -51.86
C THR A 221 -29.76 22.53 -51.31
N ASN A 222 -28.88 22.58 -50.29
CA ASN A 222 -28.24 21.37 -49.75
C ASN A 222 -28.06 21.30 -48.22
N SER A 223 -28.02 20.05 -47.76
CA SER A 223 -28.03 19.50 -46.39
C SER A 223 -26.74 19.70 -45.57
N THR A 224 -26.08 20.86 -45.63
CA THR A 224 -24.88 21.12 -44.82
C THR A 224 -25.23 21.05 -43.34
N GLN A 225 -24.75 20.03 -42.64
CA GLN A 225 -24.97 19.87 -41.20
C GLN A 225 -24.02 20.78 -40.42
N ILE A 226 -24.57 21.50 -39.46
CA ILE A 226 -23.82 22.29 -38.50
C ILE A 226 -23.81 21.53 -37.18
N LYS A 227 -22.63 21.22 -36.68
CA LYS A 227 -22.41 20.39 -35.49
C LYS A 227 -21.70 21.24 -34.45
N LEU A 228 -22.31 21.39 -33.28
CA LEU A 228 -21.75 22.11 -32.15
C LEU A 228 -21.21 21.11 -31.13
N ILE A 229 -19.93 21.23 -30.78
CA ILE A 229 -19.32 20.59 -29.61
C ILE A 229 -19.36 21.60 -28.47
N GLY A 230 -20.26 21.40 -27.51
CA GLY A 230 -20.57 22.34 -26.45
C GLY A 230 -22.02 22.22 -25.97
N PRO A 231 -22.46 23.05 -25.01
CA PRO A 231 -21.72 24.14 -24.39
C PRO A 231 -20.62 23.67 -23.44
N ARG A 232 -19.64 24.55 -23.21
CA ARG A 232 -18.48 24.28 -22.36
C ARG A 232 -18.81 24.50 -20.88
N SER A 233 -19.59 25.53 -20.55
CA SER A 233 -20.11 25.79 -19.21
C SER A 233 -21.55 25.32 -19.03
N SER A 234 -21.86 24.94 -17.79
CA SER A 234 -23.22 24.62 -17.35
C SER A 234 -24.17 25.83 -17.38
N ASP A 235 -23.65 27.04 -17.22
CA ASP A 235 -24.45 28.27 -17.25
C ASP A 235 -25.00 28.52 -18.67
N THR A 236 -24.17 28.33 -19.70
CA THR A 236 -24.61 28.42 -21.10
C THR A 236 -25.63 27.35 -21.43
N LEU A 237 -25.48 26.12 -20.90
CA LEU A 237 -26.51 25.07 -21.06
C LEU A 237 -27.84 25.51 -20.46
N ALA A 238 -27.84 26.07 -19.25
CA ALA A 238 -29.06 26.59 -18.63
C ALA A 238 -29.67 27.73 -19.45
N ARG A 239 -28.85 28.60 -20.05
CA ARG A 239 -29.30 29.68 -20.93
C ARG A 239 -29.90 29.18 -22.23
N MET A 240 -29.36 28.10 -22.83
CA MET A 240 -29.96 27.46 -24.01
C MET A 240 -31.40 26.97 -23.74
N VAL A 241 -31.66 26.44 -22.54
CA VAL A 241 -33.02 26.00 -22.15
C VAL A 241 -33.97 27.18 -22.03
N LEU A 242 -33.48 28.33 -21.55
CA LEU A 242 -34.28 29.54 -21.29
C LEU A 242 -34.40 30.47 -22.51
N ASP A 243 -33.65 30.23 -23.60
CA ASP A 243 -33.62 31.09 -24.79
C ASP A 243 -34.87 30.93 -25.67
N THR A 244 -36.00 31.45 -25.20
CA THR A 244 -37.28 31.44 -25.94
C THR A 244 -37.33 32.46 -27.08
N ASN A 245 -36.38 33.41 -27.13
CA ASN A 245 -36.32 34.45 -28.16
C ASN A 245 -35.86 33.93 -29.53
N VAL A 246 -35.39 32.69 -29.61
CA VAL A 246 -34.94 32.05 -30.84
C VAL A 246 -36.07 31.67 -31.80
N GLN A 247 -37.33 31.67 -31.37
CA GLN A 247 -38.47 31.21 -32.17
C GLN A 247 -38.55 31.84 -33.59
N PRO A 248 -38.32 33.17 -33.79
CA PRO A 248 -38.30 33.78 -35.12
C PRO A 248 -37.15 33.29 -36.02
N PHE A 249 -36.06 32.79 -35.43
CA PHE A 249 -34.84 32.36 -36.10
C PHE A 249 -34.71 30.84 -36.19
N ARG A 250 -35.70 30.09 -35.69
CA ARG A 250 -35.70 28.62 -35.63
C ARG A 250 -35.42 27.94 -36.97
N VAL A 251 -35.86 28.55 -38.07
CA VAL A 251 -35.64 28.05 -39.45
C VAL A 251 -34.15 27.96 -39.77
N LEU A 252 -33.34 28.89 -39.26
CA LEU A 252 -31.87 28.92 -39.46
C LEU A 252 -31.16 27.79 -38.70
N LEU A 253 -31.82 27.19 -37.70
CA LEU A 253 -31.31 26.09 -36.89
C LEU A 253 -31.88 24.72 -37.31
N THR A 254 -32.32 24.59 -38.57
CA THR A 254 -32.96 23.34 -39.05
C THR A 254 -32.01 22.16 -39.10
N ASN A 255 -30.73 22.35 -39.46
CA ASN A 255 -29.71 21.29 -39.53
C ASN A 255 -28.63 21.45 -38.44
N PHE A 256 -29.02 21.98 -37.27
CA PHE A 256 -28.11 22.28 -36.16
C PHE A 256 -28.16 21.18 -35.09
N VAL A 257 -27.05 20.46 -34.91
CA VAL A 257 -26.93 19.36 -33.94
C VAL A 257 -25.92 19.72 -32.87
N ILE A 258 -26.28 19.54 -31.60
CA ILE A 258 -25.48 19.90 -30.43
C ILE A 258 -25.06 18.64 -29.68
N TYR A 259 -23.77 18.51 -29.41
CA TYR A 259 -23.17 17.45 -28.60
C TYR A 259 -22.56 18.07 -27.34
N SER A 260 -23.23 17.87 -26.20
CA SER A 260 -22.76 18.39 -24.91
C SER A 260 -21.77 17.42 -24.27
N SER A 261 -20.51 17.83 -24.22
CA SER A 261 -19.40 17.04 -23.67
C SER A 261 -18.93 17.49 -22.29
N GLU A 262 -19.27 18.70 -21.83
CA GLU A 262 -18.61 19.32 -20.67
C GLU A 262 -19.58 19.92 -19.63
N ALA A 263 -20.85 20.15 -19.98
CA ALA A 263 -21.82 20.73 -19.06
C ALA A 263 -22.40 19.69 -18.07
N THR A 264 -21.79 19.60 -16.88
CA THR A 264 -22.12 18.58 -15.86
C THR A 264 -23.19 18.99 -14.84
N ALA A 265 -23.70 20.23 -14.88
CA ALA A 265 -24.59 20.73 -13.83
C ALA A 265 -25.80 19.82 -13.60
N PRO A 266 -26.28 19.73 -12.34
CA PRO A 266 -27.39 18.87 -11.98
C PRO A 266 -28.70 19.36 -12.60
N ASP A 267 -29.55 18.41 -12.99
CA ASP A 267 -30.81 18.71 -13.70
C ASP A 267 -31.74 19.60 -12.86
N ALA A 268 -31.72 19.40 -11.53
CA ALA A 268 -32.56 20.14 -10.59
C ALA A 268 -32.20 21.64 -10.47
N LEU A 269 -30.98 22.05 -10.85
CA LEU A 269 -30.55 23.46 -10.84
C LEU A 269 -30.74 24.15 -12.20
N ILE A 270 -30.75 23.38 -13.29
CA ILE A 270 -30.94 23.91 -14.65
C ILE A 270 -32.41 24.23 -14.92
N MET A 271 -33.33 23.39 -14.45
CA MET A 271 -34.77 23.53 -14.69
C MET A 271 -35.39 24.66 -13.86
N PRO A 272 -36.36 25.44 -14.42
CA PRO A 272 -37.08 26.44 -13.64
C PRO A 272 -37.84 25.79 -12.47
N ARG A 273 -37.92 26.50 -11.33
CA ARG A 273 -38.62 26.00 -10.14
C ARG A 273 -40.12 25.87 -10.43
N GLY A 274 -40.68 24.68 -10.19
CA GLY A 274 -42.12 24.40 -10.28
C GLY A 274 -42.62 23.81 -11.61
N THR A 275 -41.76 23.59 -12.60
CA THR A 275 -42.21 23.20 -13.96
C THR A 275 -42.37 21.69 -14.16
N ILE A 276 -41.84 20.83 -13.28
CA ILE A 276 -41.84 19.36 -13.45
C ILE A 276 -41.96 18.63 -12.10
N ASN A 277 -42.72 17.53 -12.06
CA ASN A 277 -42.64 16.53 -10.99
C ASN A 277 -41.22 15.92 -10.96
N TYR A 278 -40.38 16.43 -10.07
CA TYR A 278 -38.95 16.12 -9.90
C TYR A 278 -38.61 14.62 -9.64
N CYS A 279 -39.63 13.76 -9.51
CA CYS A 279 -39.48 12.35 -9.13
C CYS A 279 -39.51 11.37 -10.33
N THR A 280 -39.32 11.84 -11.56
CA THR A 280 -39.29 10.96 -12.76
C THR A 280 -37.85 10.71 -13.22
N ASN A 281 -37.51 9.47 -13.61
CA ASN A 281 -36.17 9.05 -14.09
C ASN A 281 -35.74 9.68 -15.45
N SER A 282 -36.40 10.76 -15.91
CA SER A 282 -36.27 11.33 -17.27
C SER A 282 -35.89 12.81 -17.31
N SER A 283 -35.33 13.37 -16.23
CA SER A 283 -35.09 14.81 -16.10
C SER A 283 -34.16 15.38 -17.18
N ARG A 284 -32.99 14.76 -17.43
CA ARG A 284 -32.09 15.18 -18.53
C ARG A 284 -32.78 15.06 -19.88
N ALA A 285 -33.53 13.98 -20.15
CA ALA A 285 -34.29 13.83 -21.40
C ALA A 285 -35.31 14.96 -21.64
N LYS A 286 -35.88 15.54 -20.57
CA LYS A 286 -36.75 16.72 -20.68
C LYS A 286 -35.97 18.00 -20.99
N ILE A 287 -34.74 18.14 -20.47
CA ILE A 287 -33.83 19.24 -20.87
C ILE A 287 -33.49 19.11 -22.35
N GLU A 288 -33.14 17.90 -22.80
CA GLU A 288 -32.87 17.60 -24.21
C GLU A 288 -34.09 17.94 -25.08
N GLN A 289 -35.29 17.55 -24.65
CA GLN A 289 -36.54 17.89 -25.34
C GLN A 289 -36.80 19.40 -25.40
N ALA A 290 -36.54 20.14 -24.32
CA ALA A 290 -36.73 21.59 -24.27
C ALA A 290 -35.79 22.32 -25.24
N ILE A 291 -34.52 21.90 -25.29
CA ILE A 291 -33.55 22.45 -26.25
C ILE A 291 -33.96 22.07 -27.68
N CYS A 292 -34.31 20.81 -27.94
CA CYS A 292 -34.76 20.36 -29.26
C CYS A 292 -36.03 21.09 -29.73
N ALA A 293 -36.93 21.49 -28.82
CA ALA A 293 -38.11 22.28 -29.16
C ALA A 293 -37.75 23.68 -29.70
N ASN A 294 -36.62 24.24 -29.27
CA ASN A 294 -36.07 25.49 -29.77
C ASN A 294 -35.25 25.33 -31.07
N LEU A 295 -34.90 24.10 -31.46
CA LEU A 295 -34.21 23.78 -32.71
C LEU A 295 -35.21 23.47 -33.85
N GLY A 296 -34.77 23.60 -35.11
CA GLY A 296 -35.60 23.31 -36.29
C GLY A 296 -35.80 21.80 -36.55
N ARG A 297 -36.37 21.44 -37.71
CA ARG A 297 -36.91 20.09 -38.00
C ARG A 297 -35.91 18.92 -37.89
N ASN A 298 -34.63 19.14 -38.17
CA ASN A 298 -33.55 18.14 -38.05
C ASN A 298 -32.55 18.48 -36.93
N GLY A 299 -32.90 19.43 -36.05
CA GLY A 299 -32.04 19.80 -34.95
C GLY A 299 -32.13 18.78 -33.81
N ALA A 300 -30.98 18.48 -33.20
CA ALA A 300 -30.89 17.51 -32.11
C ALA A 300 -29.89 17.97 -31.05
N PHE A 301 -30.12 17.54 -29.82
CA PHE A 301 -29.21 17.75 -28.70
C PHE A 301 -28.92 16.39 -28.05
N THR A 302 -27.64 16.07 -27.84
CA THR A 302 -27.21 14.83 -27.20
C THR A 302 -26.24 15.12 -26.06
N ASN A 303 -26.58 14.67 -24.86
CA ASN A 303 -25.71 14.80 -23.70
C ASN A 303 -24.78 13.58 -23.55
N LEU A 304 -23.46 13.80 -23.60
CA LEU A 304 -22.45 12.74 -23.56
C LEU A 304 -21.69 12.66 -22.24
N ILE A 305 -21.93 13.58 -21.30
CA ILE A 305 -21.25 13.63 -19.99
C ILE A 305 -22.20 13.33 -18.82
N VAL A 306 -21.65 12.82 -17.72
CA VAL A 306 -22.36 12.51 -16.47
C VAL A 306 -22.69 13.80 -15.70
N THR A 307 -23.78 13.78 -14.93
CA THR A 307 -24.21 14.93 -14.12
C THR A 307 -23.57 14.91 -12.73
N ASP A 308 -23.38 16.07 -12.12
CA ASP A 308 -22.70 16.22 -10.82
C ASP A 308 -23.41 15.47 -9.68
N GLU A 309 -24.74 15.36 -9.73
CA GLU A 309 -25.56 14.58 -8.78
C GLU A 309 -25.36 13.06 -8.92
N GLU A 310 -25.05 12.58 -10.13
CA GLU A 310 -24.68 11.19 -10.39
C GLU A 310 -23.26 10.90 -9.89
N LEU A 311 -22.30 11.79 -10.14
CA LEU A 311 -20.93 11.69 -9.60
C LEU A 311 -20.92 11.74 -8.07
N SER A 312 -21.63 12.71 -7.48
CA SER A 312 -21.76 12.89 -6.03
C SER A 312 -22.29 11.64 -5.34
N ARG A 313 -23.21 10.90 -5.97
CA ARG A 313 -23.76 9.66 -5.40
C ARG A 313 -22.74 8.54 -5.37
N GLN A 314 -21.91 8.41 -6.40
CA GLN A 314 -20.82 7.44 -6.39
C GLN A 314 -19.78 7.80 -5.32
N LEU A 315 -19.47 9.09 -5.13
CA LEU A 315 -18.61 9.53 -4.02
C LEU A 315 -19.17 9.16 -2.65
N VAL A 316 -20.46 9.45 -2.40
CA VAL A 316 -21.12 9.07 -1.14
C VAL A 316 -21.07 7.56 -0.90
N GLN A 317 -21.34 6.75 -1.93
CA GLN A 317 -21.25 5.29 -1.83
C GLN A 317 -19.82 4.81 -1.55
N GLU A 318 -18.81 5.39 -2.20
CA GLU A 318 -17.40 5.04 -1.95
C GLU A 318 -16.97 5.42 -0.53
N LEU A 319 -17.42 6.56 -0.01
CA LEU A 319 -17.16 6.94 1.39
C LEU A 319 -17.76 5.91 2.36
N VAL A 320 -18.95 5.39 2.10
CA VAL A 320 -19.57 4.30 2.89
C VAL A 320 -18.74 3.01 2.80
N PHE A 321 -18.22 2.65 1.62
CA PHE A 321 -17.33 1.48 1.48
C PHE A 321 -16.00 1.63 2.25
N ARG A 322 -15.54 2.87 2.44
CA ARG A 322 -14.38 3.19 3.31
C ARG A 322 -14.78 3.28 4.79
N GLY A 323 -16.05 3.07 5.13
CA GLY A 323 -16.61 3.09 6.48
C GLY A 323 -16.92 4.50 7.03
N VAL A 324 -17.02 5.53 6.19
CA VAL A 324 -17.48 6.86 6.59
C VAL A 324 -19.00 6.82 6.68
N ASP A 325 -19.55 7.11 7.86
CA ASP A 325 -20.99 7.28 7.98
C ASP A 325 -21.38 8.69 7.55
N THR A 326 -22.19 8.80 6.49
CA THR A 326 -22.62 10.09 5.94
C THR A 326 -23.91 10.61 6.59
N THR A 327 -24.52 9.84 7.50
CA THR A 327 -25.80 10.21 8.13
C THR A 327 -25.64 11.32 9.19
N PRO A 328 -26.65 12.19 9.38
CA PRO A 328 -26.54 13.36 10.27
C PRO A 328 -26.26 13.03 11.75
N ASP A 329 -26.74 11.88 12.21
CA ASP A 329 -26.61 11.41 13.60
C ASP A 329 -25.29 10.70 13.89
N SER A 330 -24.42 10.59 12.87
CA SER A 330 -23.14 9.91 12.99
C SER A 330 -22.12 10.70 13.84
N GLY A 331 -21.11 9.97 14.34
CA GLY A 331 -19.92 10.57 14.94
C GLY A 331 -18.91 11.11 13.92
N ASP A 332 -19.14 10.87 12.63
CA ASP A 332 -18.22 11.21 11.55
C ASP A 332 -18.61 12.55 10.91
N HIS A 333 -17.65 13.47 10.84
CA HIS A 333 -17.81 14.75 10.16
C HIS A 333 -17.11 14.76 8.80
N ILE A 334 -17.75 15.41 7.84
CA ILE A 334 -17.28 15.55 6.46
C ILE A 334 -17.07 17.04 6.16
N VAL A 335 -15.88 17.39 5.68
CA VAL A 335 -15.56 18.76 5.27
C VAL A 335 -15.73 18.86 3.75
N LEU A 336 -16.42 19.90 3.28
CA LEU A 336 -16.56 20.24 1.87
C LEU A 336 -15.95 21.63 1.65
N ILE A 337 -14.91 21.70 0.83
CA ILE A 337 -14.21 22.95 0.46
C ILE A 337 -14.47 23.18 -1.01
N SER A 338 -15.09 24.31 -1.37
CA SER A 338 -15.48 24.58 -2.76
C SER A 338 -15.27 26.01 -3.24
N GLU A 339 -15.07 26.18 -4.54
CA GLU A 339 -15.11 27.51 -5.20
C GLU A 339 -16.48 28.16 -5.01
N THR A 340 -16.52 29.49 -4.79
CA THR A 340 -17.78 30.23 -4.61
C THR A 340 -18.14 31.15 -5.78
N ASP A 341 -17.17 31.48 -6.62
CA ASP A 341 -17.31 32.39 -7.75
C ASP A 341 -17.81 31.67 -9.01
N THR A 342 -17.60 30.36 -9.11
CA THR A 342 -18.11 29.52 -10.22
C THR A 342 -19.49 28.92 -9.90
N SER A 343 -20.36 28.77 -10.92
CA SER A 343 -21.63 28.03 -10.80
C SER A 343 -21.38 26.56 -10.47
N TYR A 344 -20.39 25.97 -11.13
CA TYR A 344 -19.89 24.62 -10.90
C TYR A 344 -19.50 24.40 -9.43
N GLY A 345 -18.58 25.21 -8.89
CA GLY A 345 -18.11 25.11 -7.50
C GLY A 345 -19.21 25.27 -6.46
N ARG A 346 -20.18 26.18 -6.67
CA ARG A 346 -21.33 26.35 -5.78
C ARG A 346 -22.29 25.18 -5.78
N SER A 347 -22.41 24.46 -6.89
CA SER A 347 -23.38 23.37 -7.05
C SER A 347 -22.91 22.05 -6.41
N LEU A 348 -21.61 21.75 -6.43
CA LEU A 348 -21.06 20.47 -5.98
C LEU A 348 -21.33 20.16 -4.49
N PRO A 349 -21.11 21.09 -3.53
CA PRO A 349 -21.43 20.82 -2.13
C PRO A 349 -22.91 20.55 -1.89
N ILE A 350 -23.78 21.18 -2.66
CA ILE A 350 -25.24 21.00 -2.60
C ILE A 350 -25.62 19.63 -3.12
N CYS A 351 -25.05 19.23 -4.27
CA CYS A 351 -25.22 17.89 -4.82
C CYS A 351 -24.78 16.82 -3.82
N PHE A 352 -23.58 16.98 -3.26
CA PHE A 352 -23.02 16.04 -2.30
C PHE A 352 -23.90 15.90 -1.04
N ALA A 353 -24.27 17.02 -0.41
CA ALA A 353 -25.11 17.02 0.78
C ALA A 353 -26.51 16.44 0.51
N GLY A 354 -27.07 16.73 -0.67
CA GLY A 354 -28.33 16.12 -1.12
C GLY A 354 -28.24 14.60 -1.26
N MET A 355 -27.18 14.09 -1.89
CA MET A 355 -26.98 12.64 -2.06
C MET A 355 -26.70 11.93 -0.73
N ALA A 356 -26.00 12.58 0.19
CA ALA A 356 -25.73 12.03 1.52
C ALA A 356 -26.99 11.99 2.40
N SER A 357 -27.95 12.89 2.18
CA SER A 357 -29.18 12.99 2.98
C SER A 357 -30.26 11.99 2.56
N ASP A 358 -30.31 11.58 1.29
CA ASP A 358 -31.28 10.61 0.75
C ASP A 358 -30.59 9.69 -0.27
N THR A 359 -30.08 8.56 0.22
CA THR A 359 -29.37 7.55 -0.59
C THR A 359 -30.30 6.59 -1.32
N ASN A 360 -31.58 6.53 -0.93
CA ASN A 360 -32.56 5.56 -1.45
C ASN A 360 -33.31 6.08 -2.68
N SER A 361 -33.50 7.39 -2.77
CA SER A 361 -34.21 8.00 -3.91
C SER A 361 -33.29 8.13 -5.14
N PRO A 362 -33.86 8.23 -6.37
CA PRO A 362 -33.11 8.66 -7.55
C PRO A 362 -32.40 10.01 -7.31
N PRO A 363 -31.25 10.28 -7.98
CA PRO A 363 -30.41 11.46 -7.75
C PRO A 363 -31.21 12.75 -7.78
N VAL A 364 -31.89 12.98 -8.90
CA VAL A 364 -32.64 14.21 -9.14
C VAL A 364 -33.68 14.41 -8.03
N CYS A 365 -34.34 13.33 -7.59
CA CYS A 365 -35.35 13.37 -6.55
C CYS A 365 -34.75 13.71 -5.18
N ALA A 366 -33.66 13.03 -4.80
CA ALA A 366 -32.92 13.31 -3.57
C ALA A 366 -32.45 14.77 -3.52
N LEU A 367 -31.84 15.25 -4.61
CA LEU A 367 -31.39 16.64 -4.71
C LEU A 367 -32.56 17.62 -4.65
N SER A 368 -33.65 17.38 -5.38
CA SER A 368 -34.82 18.28 -5.39
C SER A 368 -35.48 18.39 -4.02
N LYS A 369 -35.61 17.27 -3.28
CA LYS A 369 -36.09 17.28 -1.89
C LYS A 369 -35.17 18.07 -0.98
N PHE A 370 -33.86 17.95 -1.18
CA PHE A 370 -32.86 18.71 -0.42
C PHE A 370 -32.93 20.21 -0.73
N LEU A 371 -33.07 20.59 -2.01
CA LEU A 371 -33.23 21.97 -2.46
C LEU A 371 -34.41 22.70 -1.79
N LEU A 372 -35.50 22.00 -1.48
CA LEU A 372 -36.64 22.54 -0.72
C LEU A 372 -36.31 22.86 0.75
N LYS A 373 -35.21 22.29 1.28
CA LYS A 373 -34.77 22.42 2.67
C LYS A 373 -33.32 22.92 2.78
N VAL A 374 -32.77 23.54 1.74
CA VAL A 374 -31.35 23.96 1.69
C VAL A 374 -30.94 24.86 2.85
N ASP A 375 -31.87 25.62 3.42
CA ASP A 375 -31.63 26.44 4.61
C ASP A 375 -31.25 25.63 5.85
N LYS A 376 -31.56 24.32 5.87
CA LYS A 376 -31.22 23.38 6.94
C LYS A 376 -30.11 22.43 6.48
N TRP A 377 -28.86 22.87 6.60
CA TRP A 377 -27.70 22.04 6.30
C TRP A 377 -27.53 20.92 7.34
N PRO A 378 -27.09 19.70 6.96
CA PRO A 378 -26.91 18.63 7.93
C PRO A 378 -25.72 18.89 8.86
N THR A 379 -25.87 18.59 10.14
CA THR A 379 -24.96 18.98 11.23
C THR A 379 -23.58 18.32 11.17
N ASN A 380 -23.46 17.19 10.49
CA ASN A 380 -22.21 16.46 10.29
C ASN A 380 -21.36 17.03 9.13
N PHE A 381 -21.88 17.98 8.35
CA PHE A 381 -21.16 18.63 7.25
C PHE A 381 -20.59 19.98 7.65
N LEU A 382 -19.30 20.18 7.39
CA LEU A 382 -18.62 21.46 7.54
C LEU A 382 -18.32 22.02 6.15
N ARG A 383 -18.89 23.17 5.80
CA ARG A 383 -18.72 23.80 4.50
C ARG A 383 -17.78 25.00 4.58
N PHE A 384 -16.81 25.03 3.68
CA PHE A 384 -15.89 26.15 3.49
C PHE A 384 -15.84 26.53 2.02
N ALA A 385 -15.58 27.81 1.76
CA ALA A 385 -15.56 28.35 0.43
C ALA A 385 -14.24 29.08 0.17
N TYR A 386 -13.79 29.05 -1.08
CA TYR A 386 -12.63 29.82 -1.54
C TYR A 386 -12.92 30.47 -2.91
N LEU A 387 -12.09 31.43 -3.32
CA LEU A 387 -12.14 32.06 -4.64
C LEU A 387 -11.15 31.36 -5.56
N ARG A 388 -11.56 31.08 -6.81
CA ARG A 388 -10.68 30.48 -7.82
C ARG A 388 -9.40 31.31 -8.03
N GLY A 389 -8.28 30.64 -8.25
CA GLY A 389 -6.96 31.27 -8.48
C GLY A 389 -6.22 31.61 -7.18
N LEU A 390 -6.09 30.63 -6.27
CA LEU A 390 -5.40 30.78 -4.98
C LEU A 390 -3.92 31.11 -5.12
N ASP A 391 -3.30 30.77 -6.25
CA ASP A 391 -1.90 31.10 -6.53
C ASP A 391 -1.67 32.58 -6.87
N GLY A 392 -2.73 33.34 -7.16
CA GLY A 392 -2.67 34.75 -7.54
C GLY A 392 -2.14 34.97 -8.96
N THR A 393 -2.15 33.95 -9.83
CA THR A 393 -1.68 34.13 -11.21
C THR A 393 -2.69 34.90 -12.05
N LEU A 394 -2.29 36.10 -12.48
CA LEU A 394 -3.12 36.94 -13.34
C LEU A 394 -3.08 36.48 -14.81
N ALA A 395 -4.17 36.76 -15.52
CA ALA A 395 -4.21 36.64 -16.97
C ALA A 395 -3.09 37.49 -17.59
N LYS A 396 -2.30 36.88 -18.49
CA LYS A 396 -1.22 37.59 -19.19
C LYS A 396 -1.80 38.67 -20.09
N THR A 397 -1.89 39.89 -19.56
CA THR A 397 -2.11 41.08 -20.38
C THR A 397 -0.72 41.63 -20.69
N GLU A 398 -0.25 41.50 -21.92
CA GLU A 398 1.03 42.09 -22.33
C GLU A 398 0.90 43.63 -22.39
N SER A 399 0.83 44.29 -21.24
CA SER A 399 1.44 45.61 -21.09
C SER A 399 2.91 45.39 -20.78
N LYS A 400 3.80 45.94 -21.62
CA LYS A 400 5.25 45.88 -21.45
C LYS A 400 5.61 46.10 -19.98
N PRO A 401 6.37 45.20 -19.32
CA PRO A 401 6.91 45.51 -18.01
C PRO A 401 7.90 46.65 -18.21
N ALA A 402 7.67 47.77 -17.54
CA ALA A 402 8.70 48.78 -17.37
C ALA A 402 9.91 48.08 -16.73
N GLU A 403 11.07 48.19 -17.38
CA GLU A 403 12.34 47.68 -16.87
C GLU A 403 12.59 48.19 -15.45
N SER A 404 12.53 47.30 -14.44
CA SER A 404 13.34 47.45 -13.23
C SER A 404 14.55 46.51 -13.35
N LYS A 405 15.59 47.02 -14.00
CA LYS A 405 16.94 46.51 -13.83
C LYS A 405 17.31 46.72 -12.36
N ASN A 406 17.36 45.64 -11.58
CA ASN A 406 18.36 45.35 -10.55
C ASN A 406 17.94 44.14 -9.69
N ALA A 407 18.35 42.95 -10.11
CA ALA A 407 18.78 41.88 -9.21
C ALA A 407 19.48 40.80 -10.04
N GLY A 408 20.75 40.51 -9.72
CA GLY A 408 21.55 39.52 -10.42
C GLY A 408 20.89 38.14 -10.38
N SER A 409 20.57 37.60 -11.55
CA SER A 409 20.05 36.25 -11.72
C SER A 409 21.19 35.23 -11.65
N ALA A 410 21.34 34.55 -10.52
CA ALA A 410 21.80 33.18 -10.55
C ALA A 410 20.72 32.31 -11.22
N PRO A 411 21.06 31.31 -12.05
CA PRO A 411 20.06 30.44 -12.66
C PRO A 411 19.33 29.69 -11.55
N ALA A 412 18.03 29.94 -11.42
CA ALA A 412 17.18 29.28 -10.44
C ALA A 412 17.20 27.77 -10.72
N ASN A 413 17.82 27.04 -9.79
CA ASN A 413 17.74 25.58 -9.74
C ASN A 413 16.24 25.21 -9.62
N PRO A 414 15.64 24.42 -10.53
CA PRO A 414 14.22 24.02 -10.46
C PRO A 414 13.89 23.08 -9.28
N ARG A 415 14.86 22.85 -8.37
CA ARG A 415 14.83 21.83 -7.31
C ARG A 415 14.52 22.36 -5.91
N ALA A 416 14.27 23.66 -5.75
CA ALA A 416 13.78 24.17 -4.49
C ALA A 416 12.25 24.11 -4.48
N ILE A 417 11.70 23.04 -3.89
CA ILE A 417 10.39 23.13 -3.24
C ILE A 417 10.56 24.20 -2.16
N ARG A 418 10.33 25.47 -2.51
CA ARG A 418 10.24 26.54 -1.53
C ARG A 418 9.04 26.19 -0.66
N SER A 419 9.28 26.08 0.65
CA SER A 419 8.23 25.72 1.59
C SER A 419 7.06 26.68 1.45
N LEU A 420 5.82 26.17 1.57
CA LEU A 420 4.60 27.00 1.67
C LEU A 420 4.77 28.17 2.65
N ASP A 421 5.63 28.02 3.66
CA ASP A 421 5.98 29.07 4.63
C ASP A 421 6.63 30.32 4.03
N GLU A 422 7.33 30.24 2.89
CA GLU A 422 8.02 31.38 2.27
C GLU A 422 7.06 32.24 1.41
N TYR A 423 5.97 31.64 0.89
CA TYR A 423 4.91 32.33 0.13
C TYR A 423 3.63 32.62 0.94
N ALA A 424 3.46 32.09 2.15
CA ALA A 424 2.28 32.35 2.99
C ALA A 424 2.31 33.71 3.71
N LYS A 425 2.76 34.77 3.01
CA LYS A 425 2.56 36.15 3.48
C LYS A 425 1.09 36.51 3.25
N SER A 426 0.48 37.20 4.21
CA SER A 426 -0.90 37.73 4.08
C SER A 426 -0.97 39.01 3.23
N GLU A 427 -0.07 39.14 2.25
CA GLU A 427 0.10 40.32 1.40
C GLU A 427 0.29 39.86 -0.05
N GLY A 428 -0.34 40.56 -1.00
CA GLY A 428 -0.27 40.26 -2.42
C GLY A 428 -1.51 39.57 -2.99
N GLU A 429 -1.38 39.09 -4.23
CA GLU A 429 -2.47 38.45 -4.98
C GLU A 429 -2.62 36.96 -4.64
N SER A 430 -1.56 36.32 -4.13
CA SER A 430 -1.60 34.93 -3.67
C SER A 430 -2.41 34.80 -2.38
N GLN A 431 -3.26 33.78 -2.31
CA GLN A 431 -4.15 33.49 -1.19
C GLN A 431 -3.70 32.27 -0.38
N PHE A 432 -2.41 31.90 -0.40
CA PHE A 432 -1.91 30.74 0.33
C PHE A 432 -2.09 30.85 1.85
N ASP A 433 -2.12 32.07 2.40
CA ASP A 433 -2.37 32.29 3.82
C ASP A 433 -3.80 31.88 4.24
N TYR A 434 -4.79 32.07 3.36
CA TYR A 434 -6.16 31.59 3.56
C TYR A 434 -6.20 30.06 3.68
N ALA A 435 -5.51 29.33 2.79
CA ALA A 435 -5.43 27.87 2.86
C ALA A 435 -4.79 27.39 4.18
N ARG A 436 -3.77 28.11 4.67
CA ARG A 436 -3.13 27.82 5.96
C ARG A 436 -4.06 28.10 7.15
N ARG A 437 -4.76 29.25 7.14
CA ARG A 437 -5.71 29.62 8.20
C ARG A 437 -6.89 28.65 8.25
N LEU A 438 -7.40 28.24 7.10
CA LEU A 438 -8.41 27.20 6.97
C LEU A 438 -7.94 25.89 7.60
N THR A 439 -6.71 25.47 7.32
CA THR A 439 -6.13 24.25 7.91
C THR A 439 -6.09 24.33 9.44
N LYS A 440 -5.61 25.44 10.01
CA LYS A 440 -5.59 25.66 11.47
C LYS A 440 -6.99 25.68 12.09
N GLU A 441 -7.96 26.30 11.41
CA GLU A 441 -9.35 26.32 11.87
C GLU A 441 -9.95 24.91 11.91
N LEU A 442 -9.69 24.10 10.87
CA LEU A 442 -10.12 22.72 10.80
C LEU A 442 -9.47 21.86 11.88
N GLU A 443 -8.18 22.08 12.19
CA GLU A 443 -7.48 21.39 13.28
C GLU A 443 -8.17 21.66 14.63
N LEU A 444 -8.40 22.94 14.95
CA LEU A 444 -9.11 23.35 16.17
C LEU A 444 -10.51 22.71 16.24
N LYS A 445 -11.27 22.75 15.15
CA LYS A 445 -12.59 22.11 15.07
C LYS A 445 -12.50 20.61 15.27
N ASN A 446 -11.52 19.93 14.68
CA ASN A 446 -11.33 18.49 14.86
C ASN A 446 -10.97 18.13 16.31
N GLU A 447 -10.16 18.94 16.99
CA GLU A 447 -9.86 18.75 18.42
C GLU A 447 -11.11 18.89 19.30
N LEU A 448 -11.96 19.89 19.02
CA LEU A 448 -13.23 20.08 19.72
C LEU A 448 -14.19 18.91 19.47
N LEU A 449 -14.29 18.44 18.22
CA LEU A 449 -15.11 17.27 17.87
C LEU A 449 -14.62 16.02 18.59
N LYS A 450 -13.30 15.80 18.67
CA LYS A 450 -12.70 14.66 19.37
C LYS A 450 -13.06 14.62 20.85
N LYS A 451 -13.21 15.78 21.52
CA LYS A 451 -13.69 15.84 22.91
C LYS A 451 -15.12 15.32 23.06
N GLY A 452 -15.96 15.47 22.04
CA GLY A 452 -17.32 14.94 21.97
C GLY A 452 -17.44 13.53 21.41
N GLY A 453 -16.33 12.81 21.21
CA GLY A 453 -16.33 11.48 20.57
C GLY A 453 -16.56 11.50 19.05
N LYS A 454 -16.55 12.68 18.43
CA LYS A 454 -16.73 12.88 16.98
C LYS A 454 -15.38 13.16 16.32
N LYS A 455 -15.27 13.02 15.00
CA LYS A 455 -14.02 13.38 14.29
C LYS A 455 -14.26 13.70 12.82
N ILE A 456 -13.36 14.49 12.23
CA ILE A 456 -13.33 14.68 10.78
C ILE A 456 -12.74 13.41 10.14
N ARG A 457 -13.53 12.74 9.29
CA ARG A 457 -13.14 11.48 8.64
C ARG A 457 -12.94 11.61 7.13
N ALA A 458 -13.59 12.58 6.49
CA ALA A 458 -13.44 12.82 5.06
C ALA A 458 -13.38 14.31 4.72
N ILE A 459 -12.62 14.66 3.68
CA ILE A 459 -12.43 16.03 3.19
C ILE A 459 -12.58 16.02 1.67
N GLY A 460 -13.59 16.72 1.17
CA GLY A 460 -13.83 16.96 -0.25
C GLY A 460 -13.24 18.30 -0.68
N VAL A 461 -12.35 18.28 -1.68
CA VAL A 461 -11.83 19.49 -2.32
C VAL A 461 -12.45 19.59 -3.70
N LEU A 462 -13.37 20.53 -3.89
CA LEU A 462 -14.29 20.59 -5.03
C LEU A 462 -14.05 21.91 -5.78
N GLY A 463 -13.83 21.83 -7.09
CA GLY A 463 -13.48 23.02 -7.86
C GLY A 463 -13.22 22.68 -9.32
N SER A 464 -13.22 23.70 -10.16
CA SER A 464 -12.85 23.61 -11.56
C SER A 464 -11.33 23.70 -11.74
N ASP A 465 -10.64 24.50 -10.93
CA ASP A 465 -9.19 24.70 -11.05
C ASP A 465 -8.39 23.66 -10.28
N ILE A 466 -7.56 22.93 -11.02
CA ILE A 466 -6.66 21.91 -10.49
C ILE A 466 -5.53 22.46 -9.61
N TYR A 467 -5.02 23.66 -9.87
CA TYR A 467 -3.87 24.22 -9.18
C TYR A 467 -4.29 24.54 -7.75
N ASP A 468 -5.48 25.10 -7.59
CA ASP A 468 -6.14 25.34 -6.30
C ASP A 468 -6.35 24.03 -5.53
N LYS A 469 -6.83 22.97 -6.20
CA LYS A 469 -6.98 21.65 -5.58
C LYS A 469 -5.65 21.12 -5.04
N LEU A 470 -4.57 21.21 -5.84
CA LEU A 470 -3.24 20.74 -5.42
C LEU A 470 -2.72 21.53 -4.21
N ILE A 471 -2.89 22.84 -4.18
CA ILE A 471 -2.50 23.70 -3.04
C ILE A 471 -3.28 23.33 -1.78
N LEU A 472 -4.61 23.17 -1.88
CA LEU A 472 -5.44 22.78 -0.75
C LEU A 472 -5.10 21.38 -0.24
N LEU A 473 -4.84 20.43 -1.14
CA LEU A 473 -4.37 19.09 -0.77
C LEU A 473 -3.01 19.15 -0.06
N GLN A 474 -2.08 19.98 -0.55
CA GLN A 474 -0.77 20.18 0.08
C GLN A 474 -0.89 20.73 1.51
N ALA A 475 -1.79 21.70 1.73
CA ALA A 475 -2.03 22.28 3.05
C ALA A 475 -2.69 21.28 4.01
N LEU A 476 -3.71 20.55 3.55
CA LEU A 476 -4.56 19.71 4.41
C LEU A 476 -3.99 18.32 4.71
N ARG A 477 -3.25 17.71 3.77
CA ARG A 477 -2.70 16.35 3.93
C ARG A 477 -1.70 16.25 5.08
N ALA A 478 -0.98 17.33 5.39
CA ALA A 478 -0.04 17.39 6.49
C ALA A 478 -0.73 17.19 7.86
N SER A 479 -1.91 17.80 8.03
CA SER A 479 -2.66 17.81 9.28
C SER A 479 -3.69 16.68 9.39
N PHE A 480 -4.23 16.22 8.27
CA PHE A 480 -5.34 15.25 8.20
C PHE A 480 -4.93 13.93 7.54
N GLY A 481 -3.76 13.38 7.90
CA GLY A 481 -3.24 12.15 7.28
C GLY A 481 -4.13 10.90 7.39
N ASP A 482 -5.04 10.85 8.38
CA ASP A 482 -5.99 9.76 8.58
C ASP A 482 -7.33 9.95 7.83
N ALA A 483 -7.59 11.12 7.25
CA ALA A 483 -8.86 11.42 6.57
C ALA A 483 -8.88 10.91 5.12
N VAL A 484 -10.06 10.53 4.63
CA VAL A 484 -10.29 10.20 3.21
C VAL A 484 -10.45 11.49 2.42
N PHE A 485 -9.58 11.71 1.44
CA PHE A 485 -9.68 12.85 0.54
C PHE A 485 -10.39 12.45 -0.74
N PHE A 486 -11.29 13.30 -1.23
CA PHE A 486 -12.00 13.07 -2.47
C PHE A 486 -12.20 14.34 -3.30
N THR A 487 -12.38 14.17 -4.61
CA THR A 487 -12.66 15.25 -5.57
C THR A 487 -13.44 14.71 -6.78
N THR A 488 -13.81 15.61 -7.69
CA THR A 488 -14.40 15.33 -8.99
C THR A 488 -13.42 15.65 -10.11
N ASP A 489 -13.63 14.97 -11.24
CA ASP A 489 -12.89 15.10 -12.51
C ASP A 489 -11.44 14.61 -12.45
N LEU A 490 -11.13 13.62 -13.29
CA LEU A 490 -9.79 13.03 -13.35
C LEU A 490 -8.87 13.88 -14.23
N ASP A 491 -7.71 14.23 -13.68
CA ASP A 491 -6.63 14.97 -14.35
C ASP A 491 -5.29 14.23 -14.15
N ALA A 492 -4.45 14.22 -15.19
CA ALA A 492 -3.16 13.57 -15.20
C ALA A 492 -2.16 14.23 -14.24
N ARG A 493 -2.32 15.51 -13.90
CA ARG A 493 -1.49 16.22 -12.92
C ARG A 493 -1.57 15.60 -11.52
N TYR A 494 -2.64 14.86 -11.21
CA TYR A 494 -2.68 14.07 -9.97
C TYR A 494 -1.64 12.94 -9.94
N LEU A 495 -1.18 12.49 -11.10
CA LEU A 495 -0.25 11.38 -11.29
C LEU A 495 1.20 11.84 -11.38
N ASP A 496 1.45 13.15 -11.44
CA ASP A 496 2.80 13.69 -11.54
C ASP A 496 3.64 13.24 -10.34
N PRO A 497 4.86 12.70 -10.55
CA PRO A 497 5.72 12.23 -9.48
C PRO A 497 6.00 13.28 -8.40
N GLU A 498 6.03 14.56 -8.79
CA GLU A 498 6.24 15.69 -7.87
C GLU A 498 5.04 15.94 -6.95
N GLN A 499 3.83 15.63 -7.41
CA GLN A 499 2.58 15.79 -6.65
C GLN A 499 2.16 14.50 -5.91
N ASN A 500 2.77 13.35 -6.23
CA ASN A 500 2.40 12.06 -5.65
C ASN A 500 2.32 12.04 -4.10
N PRO A 501 3.23 12.68 -3.34
CA PRO A 501 3.15 12.70 -1.88
C PRO A 501 1.85 13.29 -1.33
N ILE A 502 1.21 14.20 -2.06
CA ILE A 502 -0.04 14.88 -1.65
C ILE A 502 -1.29 14.29 -2.32
N THR A 503 -1.16 13.73 -3.54
CA THR A 503 -2.30 13.21 -4.32
C THR A 503 -2.55 11.72 -4.13
N ARG A 504 -1.58 10.91 -3.70
CA ARG A 504 -1.78 9.46 -3.50
C ARG A 504 -2.92 9.18 -2.50
N ASN A 505 -3.72 8.15 -2.79
CA ASN A 505 -4.94 7.82 -2.06
C ASN A 505 -6.01 8.94 -2.10
N LEU A 506 -6.04 9.75 -3.17
CA LEU A 506 -7.14 10.66 -3.48
C LEU A 506 -8.22 9.88 -4.26
N ILE A 507 -9.46 9.95 -3.80
CA ILE A 507 -10.61 9.36 -4.49
C ILE A 507 -11.16 10.37 -5.50
N VAL A 508 -11.31 9.96 -6.75
CA VAL A 508 -11.77 10.83 -7.84
C VAL A 508 -12.97 10.19 -8.51
N ALA A 509 -14.11 10.87 -8.50
CA ALA A 509 -15.26 10.50 -9.34
C ALA A 509 -15.16 11.24 -10.67
N SER A 510 -15.27 10.52 -11.78
CA SER A 510 -15.17 11.13 -13.11
C SER A 510 -16.08 10.46 -14.12
N SER A 511 -16.53 11.25 -15.10
CA SER A 511 -17.34 10.81 -16.24
C SER A 511 -16.57 9.87 -17.18
N TYR A 512 -15.27 10.11 -17.34
CA TYR A 512 -14.39 9.38 -18.26
C TYR A 512 -13.02 9.13 -17.61
N GLY A 513 -12.32 8.08 -18.04
CA GLY A 513 -10.90 7.89 -17.71
C GLY A 513 -9.98 8.69 -18.63
N LEU A 514 -8.68 8.68 -18.36
CA LEU A 514 -7.66 9.31 -19.22
C LEU A 514 -7.50 8.58 -20.57
N GLN A 515 -7.77 7.28 -20.62
CA GLN A 515 -7.73 6.51 -21.85
C GLN A 515 -9.13 6.51 -22.50
N PRO A 516 -9.28 6.99 -23.75
CA PRO A 516 -10.54 6.85 -24.48
C PRO A 516 -10.86 5.38 -24.71
N ASP A 517 -12.14 5.01 -24.57
CA ASP A 517 -12.60 3.62 -24.70
C ASP A 517 -12.71 3.22 -26.18
N CYS A 518 -11.56 2.92 -26.81
CA CYS A 518 -11.49 2.47 -28.20
C CYS A 518 -11.89 0.99 -28.38
N SER A 519 -12.25 0.28 -27.29
CA SER A 519 -12.53 -1.16 -27.32
C SER A 519 -13.74 -1.54 -28.19
N LEU A 520 -14.60 -0.57 -28.49
CA LEU A 520 -15.78 -0.73 -29.36
C LEU A 520 -15.41 -0.85 -30.85
N LYS A 521 -14.20 -0.46 -31.27
CA LYS A 521 -13.73 -0.58 -32.67
C LYS A 521 -12.24 -0.88 -32.77
N PRO A 522 -11.84 -2.11 -33.14
CA PRO A 522 -10.41 -2.45 -33.35
C PRO A 522 -9.78 -1.78 -34.58
N ALA A 523 -10.56 -1.08 -35.41
CA ALA A 523 -10.09 -0.37 -36.60
C ALA A 523 -9.51 1.03 -36.30
N ILE A 524 -9.82 1.62 -35.14
CA ILE A 524 -9.27 2.92 -34.75
C ILE A 524 -7.88 2.69 -34.12
N PRO A 525 -6.82 3.39 -34.59
CA PRO A 525 -5.51 3.31 -33.96
C PRO A 525 -5.59 3.64 -32.47
N ARG A 526 -4.86 2.92 -31.61
CA ARG A 526 -4.79 3.24 -30.18
C ARG A 526 -4.25 4.65 -29.99
N VAL A 527 -5.11 5.55 -29.56
CA VAL A 527 -4.78 6.93 -29.19
C VAL A 527 -3.99 6.93 -27.87
N THR A 528 -3.03 7.85 -27.75
CA THR A 528 -2.31 8.06 -26.49
C THR A 528 -3.26 8.50 -25.38
N PRO A 529 -3.00 8.16 -24.10
CA PRO A 529 -3.80 8.65 -22.99
C PRO A 529 -3.90 10.19 -22.99
N PHE A 530 -5.11 10.69 -22.76
CA PHE A 530 -5.40 12.11 -22.60
C PHE A 530 -5.00 12.63 -21.22
N ARG A 531 -4.97 13.95 -21.07
CA ARG A 531 -4.58 14.64 -19.83
C ARG A 531 -5.72 14.79 -18.84
N ASP A 532 -6.96 14.81 -19.28
CA ASP A 532 -8.12 14.87 -18.40
C ASP A 532 -9.36 14.16 -18.98
N CYS A 533 -10.40 14.09 -18.16
CA CYS A 533 -11.66 13.46 -18.54
C CYS A 533 -12.48 14.27 -19.56
N TYR A 534 -12.38 15.60 -19.57
CA TYR A 534 -13.11 16.47 -20.50
C TYR A 534 -12.57 16.33 -21.93
N GLN A 535 -11.26 16.16 -22.08
CA GLN A 535 -10.58 15.85 -23.33
C GLN A 535 -11.11 14.53 -23.93
N THR A 536 -11.33 13.51 -23.08
CA THR A 536 -11.93 12.24 -23.49
C THR A 536 -13.41 12.40 -23.88
N ALA A 537 -14.16 13.24 -23.16
CA ALA A 537 -15.56 13.54 -23.46
C ALA A 537 -15.71 14.27 -24.81
N VAL A 538 -14.84 15.25 -25.09
CA VAL A 538 -14.80 16.03 -26.34
C VAL A 538 -14.38 15.16 -27.51
N PHE A 539 -13.35 14.32 -27.34
CA PHE A 539 -12.97 13.32 -28.33
C PHE A 539 -14.16 12.42 -28.70
N THR A 540 -14.89 11.93 -27.69
CA THR A 540 -16.10 11.10 -27.89
C THR A 540 -17.22 11.88 -28.57
N ALA A 541 -17.41 13.15 -28.24
CA ALA A 541 -18.39 14.02 -28.89
C ALA A 541 -18.06 14.27 -30.36
N CYS A 542 -16.79 14.50 -30.69
CA CYS A 542 -16.33 14.63 -32.07
C CYS A 542 -16.59 13.35 -32.88
N LEU A 543 -16.30 12.16 -32.33
CA LEU A 543 -16.59 10.90 -33.02
C LEU A 543 -18.10 10.73 -33.31
N ASN A 544 -18.97 11.02 -32.33
CA ASN A 544 -20.42 10.99 -32.55
C ASN A 544 -20.86 12.03 -33.59
N ALA A 545 -20.25 13.22 -33.57
CA ALA A 545 -20.51 14.26 -34.55
C ALA A 545 -20.12 13.83 -35.96
N LEU A 546 -19.07 13.03 -36.15
CA LEU A 546 -18.62 12.58 -37.48
C LEU A 546 -19.52 11.50 -38.12
N GLY A 547 -20.60 11.09 -37.46
CA GLY A 547 -21.57 10.13 -37.99
C GLY A 547 -21.32 8.68 -37.56
N GLU A 548 -20.36 8.47 -36.67
CA GLU A 548 -20.17 7.18 -36.01
C GLU A 548 -20.87 7.19 -34.64
N PRO A 549 -22.01 6.49 -34.46
CA PRO A 549 -22.65 6.38 -33.14
C PRO A 549 -21.79 5.47 -32.24
N SER A 550 -20.72 6.02 -31.70
CA SER A 550 -19.72 5.31 -30.91
C SER A 550 -20.06 5.31 -29.41
N ALA A 551 -20.92 6.22 -28.90
CA ALA A 551 -21.17 6.28 -27.45
C ALA A 551 -22.62 6.58 -27.03
N ARG A 552 -23.14 5.70 -26.16
CA ARG A 552 -24.06 6.08 -25.08
C ARG A 552 -23.29 6.95 -24.07
N LYS A 553 -23.98 7.80 -23.29
CA LYS A 553 -23.44 8.51 -22.12
C LYS A 553 -22.39 7.64 -21.41
N GLY A 554 -21.15 8.12 -21.32
CA GLY A 554 -20.03 7.37 -20.73
C GLY A 554 -20.40 6.85 -19.33
N PRO A 555 -20.09 5.58 -19.01
CA PRO A 555 -20.39 5.03 -17.70
C PRO A 555 -19.54 5.74 -16.65
N ILE A 556 -20.15 6.10 -15.52
CA ILE A 556 -19.46 6.72 -14.38
C ILE A 556 -18.29 5.83 -13.94
N ARG A 557 -17.14 6.44 -13.68
CA ARG A 557 -15.94 5.74 -13.21
C ARG A 557 -15.43 6.35 -11.91
N MET A 558 -14.97 5.48 -11.02
CA MET A 558 -14.34 5.84 -9.77
C MET A 558 -12.86 5.51 -9.85
N PHE A 559 -12.00 6.41 -9.40
CA PHE A 559 -10.57 6.22 -9.41
C PHE A 559 -9.97 6.48 -8.03
N GLU A 560 -8.90 5.76 -7.72
CA GLU A 560 -7.99 6.09 -6.64
C GLU A 560 -6.61 6.40 -7.22
N VAL A 561 -6.04 7.54 -6.84
CA VAL A 561 -4.71 7.96 -7.30
C VAL A 561 -3.64 7.07 -6.65
N GLY A 562 -2.97 6.26 -7.48
CA GLY A 562 -1.82 5.44 -7.09
C GLY A 562 -0.49 6.17 -7.21
N ARG A 563 0.62 5.42 -7.24
CA ARG A 563 1.97 5.97 -7.46
C ARG A 563 2.21 6.39 -8.89
N THR A 564 1.79 5.55 -9.83
CA THR A 564 2.14 5.71 -11.24
C THR A 564 0.92 5.95 -12.13
N ARG A 565 -0.26 5.56 -11.65
CA ARG A 565 -1.51 5.68 -12.42
C ARG A 565 -2.72 5.85 -11.52
N ALA A 566 -3.80 6.34 -12.10
CA ALA A 566 -5.13 6.27 -11.52
C ALA A 566 -5.64 4.83 -11.60
N VAL A 567 -5.93 4.23 -10.44
CA VAL A 567 -6.47 2.87 -10.34
C VAL A 567 -7.98 2.95 -10.36
N GLU A 568 -8.61 2.34 -11.37
CA GLU A 568 -10.07 2.26 -11.45
C GLU A 568 -10.62 1.36 -10.33
N LEU A 569 -11.60 1.89 -9.60
CA LEU A 569 -12.35 1.22 -8.55
C LEU A 569 -13.64 0.63 -9.13
N GLY A 570 -14.10 -0.50 -8.58
CA GLY A 570 -15.37 -1.09 -8.99
C GLY A 570 -16.55 -0.16 -8.65
N CYS A 571 -17.38 0.16 -9.64
CA CYS A 571 -18.62 0.93 -9.44
C CYS A 571 -19.83 0.01 -9.21
N ALA A 572 -20.83 0.49 -8.47
CA ALA A 572 -22.10 -0.21 -8.29
C ALA A 572 -22.77 -0.45 -9.66
N GLY A 573 -22.80 -1.72 -10.10
CA GLY A 573 -23.48 -2.15 -11.33
C GLY A 573 -22.57 -2.51 -12.52
N ARG A 574 -21.23 -2.51 -12.38
CA ARG A 574 -20.33 -2.98 -13.46
C ARG A 574 -19.14 -3.79 -12.94
N ALA A 575 -18.89 -4.95 -13.56
CA ALA A 575 -17.64 -5.69 -13.36
C ALA A 575 -16.49 -4.95 -14.06
N VAL A 576 -15.40 -4.70 -13.34
CA VAL A 576 -14.19 -4.06 -13.87
C VAL A 576 -13.55 -4.96 -14.94
N HIS A 577 -13.59 -4.53 -16.21
CA HIS A 577 -12.79 -5.12 -17.27
C HIS A 577 -11.42 -4.43 -17.28
N ASP A 578 -10.34 -5.16 -16.99
CA ASP A 578 -8.97 -4.65 -17.03
C ASP A 578 -8.10 -5.63 -17.85
N ASP A 579 -7.41 -5.10 -18.86
CA ASP A 579 -6.80 -5.75 -20.04
C ASP A 579 -5.56 -6.64 -19.78
N LEU A 580 -5.13 -6.83 -18.54
CA LEU A 580 -3.85 -7.52 -18.26
C LEU A 580 -3.84 -9.02 -18.62
N PHE A 581 -5.01 -9.63 -18.86
CA PHE A 581 -5.15 -11.06 -19.16
C PHE A 581 -5.86 -11.37 -20.48
N GLN A 582 -6.32 -10.38 -21.26
CA GLN A 582 -6.86 -10.67 -22.60
C GLN A 582 -5.76 -11.04 -23.61
N ASN A 583 -4.52 -10.60 -23.39
CA ASN A 583 -3.38 -10.93 -24.25
C ASN A 583 -2.67 -12.25 -23.89
N LEU A 584 -3.13 -12.95 -22.86
CA LEU A 584 -2.71 -14.31 -22.52
C LEU A 584 -3.96 -15.17 -22.52
N ASP A 585 -4.21 -15.85 -23.64
CA ASP A 585 -5.33 -16.78 -23.89
C ASP A 585 -5.20 -18.07 -23.05
N ILE A 586 -5.00 -17.90 -21.75
CA ILE A 586 -4.81 -18.96 -20.77
C ILE A 586 -5.97 -18.82 -19.78
N SER A 587 -7.02 -19.61 -20.02
CA SER A 587 -8.18 -19.67 -19.12
C SER A 587 -7.71 -19.86 -17.66
N PRO A 588 -8.27 -19.15 -16.67
CA PRO A 588 -7.86 -19.23 -15.26
C PRO A 588 -7.89 -20.65 -14.69
N ARG A 589 -8.78 -21.52 -15.20
CA ARG A 589 -8.81 -22.96 -14.89
C ARG A 589 -7.50 -23.66 -15.23
N LYS A 590 -6.81 -23.27 -16.31
CA LYS A 590 -5.51 -23.82 -16.72
C LYS A 590 -4.38 -23.31 -15.82
N ILE A 591 -4.36 -22.04 -15.44
CA ILE A 591 -3.36 -21.50 -14.50
C ILE A 591 -3.52 -22.16 -13.12
N TRP A 592 -4.75 -22.31 -12.63
CA TRP A 592 -5.05 -23.04 -11.39
C TRP A 592 -4.77 -24.53 -11.50
N GLY A 593 -5.03 -25.15 -12.66
CA GLY A 593 -4.60 -26.51 -12.96
C GLY A 593 -3.08 -26.65 -12.86
N PHE A 594 -2.33 -25.73 -13.47
CA PHE A 594 -0.87 -25.70 -13.38
C PHE A 594 -0.36 -25.44 -11.97
N ALA A 595 -0.98 -24.53 -11.21
CA ALA A 595 -0.62 -24.27 -9.81
C ALA A 595 -0.89 -25.48 -8.92
N MET A 596 -2.05 -26.15 -9.07
CA MET A 596 -2.40 -27.36 -8.33
C MET A 596 -1.51 -28.55 -8.72
N ILE A 597 -1.14 -28.67 -10.00
CA ILE A 597 -0.16 -29.65 -10.47
C ILE A 597 1.23 -29.34 -9.92
N LEU A 598 1.64 -28.07 -9.86
CA LEU A 598 2.93 -27.65 -9.31
C LEU A 598 3.00 -27.87 -7.79
N ILE A 599 1.91 -27.60 -7.06
CA ILE A 599 1.79 -27.87 -5.62
C ILE A 599 1.71 -29.37 -5.36
N GLY A 600 0.96 -30.09 -6.19
CA GLY A 600 0.95 -31.54 -6.22
C GLY A 600 2.36 -32.09 -6.48
N ALA A 601 3.12 -31.51 -7.40
CA ALA A 601 4.49 -31.90 -7.76
C ALA A 601 5.48 -31.54 -6.66
N ILE A 602 5.40 -30.37 -6.04
CA ILE A 602 6.27 -29.95 -4.93
C ILE A 602 5.94 -30.76 -3.67
N GLY A 603 4.66 -30.96 -3.39
CA GLY A 603 4.17 -31.79 -2.30
C GLY A 603 4.57 -33.25 -2.47
N THR A 604 4.41 -33.82 -3.68
CA THR A 604 4.87 -35.16 -4.01
C THR A 604 6.39 -35.26 -4.04
N LEU A 605 7.16 -34.28 -4.50
CA LEU A 605 8.62 -34.25 -4.42
C LEU A 605 9.11 -34.17 -2.97
N ALA A 606 8.43 -33.41 -2.11
CA ALA A 606 8.74 -33.35 -0.67
C ALA A 606 8.37 -34.66 0.04
N LEU A 607 7.26 -35.29 -0.35
CA LEU A 607 6.84 -36.60 0.12
C LEU A 607 7.78 -37.69 -0.39
N LEU A 608 8.16 -37.70 -1.67
CA LEU A 608 9.10 -38.61 -2.32
C LEU A 608 10.51 -38.45 -1.76
N ARG A 609 10.97 -37.24 -1.43
CA ARG A 609 12.23 -37.04 -0.69
C ARG A 609 12.15 -37.58 0.73
N SER A 610 11.00 -37.48 1.38
CA SER A 610 10.80 -38.04 2.72
C SER A 610 10.68 -39.56 2.70
N VAL A 611 9.99 -40.12 1.70
CA VAL A 611 9.73 -41.55 1.52
C VAL A 611 10.94 -42.28 0.96
N SER A 612 11.66 -41.70 -0.01
CA SER A 612 12.92 -42.29 -0.52
C SER A 612 13.98 -42.37 0.57
N ARG A 613 14.09 -41.36 1.44
CA ARG A 613 14.97 -41.41 2.63
C ARG A 613 14.48 -42.42 3.67
N PHE A 614 13.16 -42.58 3.82
CA PHE A 614 12.58 -43.59 4.71
C PHE A 614 12.86 -45.02 4.22
N LEU A 615 12.72 -45.26 2.91
CA LEU A 615 13.00 -46.55 2.26
C LEU A 615 14.49 -46.87 2.20
N ALA A 616 15.36 -45.88 1.96
CA ALA A 616 16.81 -46.05 1.97
C ALA A 616 17.33 -46.51 3.34
N ASP A 617 16.75 -46.02 4.44
CA ASP A 617 17.15 -46.38 5.81
C ASP A 617 16.53 -47.70 6.32
N HIS A 618 15.38 -48.12 5.78
CA HIS A 618 14.66 -49.32 6.23
C HIS A 618 14.77 -50.50 5.25
N TYR A 619 15.64 -50.39 4.23
CA TYR A 619 15.78 -51.46 3.24
C TYR A 619 16.11 -52.81 3.91
N HIS A 620 16.94 -52.83 4.97
CA HIS A 620 17.24 -54.04 5.74
C HIS A 620 16.01 -54.62 6.47
N LEU A 621 15.13 -53.78 7.02
CA LEU A 621 13.96 -54.23 7.80
C LEU A 621 12.81 -54.69 6.90
N VAL A 622 12.64 -54.04 5.74
CA VAL A 622 11.69 -54.44 4.70
C VAL A 622 12.17 -55.72 4.02
N PHE A 623 13.48 -55.86 3.74
CA PHE A 623 14.06 -57.08 3.20
C PHE A 623 13.99 -58.25 4.20
N GLN A 624 14.20 -58.02 5.51
CA GLN A 624 14.00 -59.05 6.53
C GLN A 624 12.54 -59.50 6.67
N ARG A 625 11.58 -58.56 6.64
CA ARG A 625 10.15 -58.91 6.73
C ARG A 625 9.63 -59.56 5.44
N LEU A 626 10.12 -59.14 4.28
CA LEU A 626 9.85 -59.77 3.00
C LEU A 626 10.47 -61.17 2.95
N HIS A 627 11.69 -61.34 3.44
CA HIS A 627 12.34 -62.65 3.56
C HIS A 627 11.57 -63.57 4.53
N LEU A 628 11.09 -63.07 5.67
CA LEU A 628 10.26 -63.84 6.62
C LEU A 628 8.88 -64.18 6.02
N PHE A 629 8.29 -63.27 5.25
CA PHE A 629 7.02 -63.47 4.56
C PHE A 629 7.14 -64.51 3.43
N VAL A 630 8.21 -64.45 2.63
CA VAL A 630 8.54 -65.46 1.60
C VAL A 630 8.85 -66.82 2.25
N ARG A 631 9.51 -66.83 3.42
CA ARG A 631 9.76 -68.07 4.20
C ARG A 631 8.48 -68.67 4.78
N SER A 632 7.46 -67.84 5.08
CA SER A 632 6.16 -68.29 5.56
C SER A 632 5.23 -68.84 4.46
N LEU A 633 5.62 -68.69 3.19
CA LEU A 633 4.85 -69.15 2.02
C LEU A 633 5.38 -70.45 1.38
N LEU A 634 6.47 -71.04 1.90
CA LEU A 634 7.03 -72.31 1.41
C LEU A 634 6.75 -73.45 2.41
N PRO A 635 5.95 -74.47 2.07
CA PRO A 635 5.76 -75.65 2.91
C PRO A 635 6.79 -76.72 2.54
N MET A 636 7.79 -76.95 3.40
CA MET A 636 8.43 -78.26 3.49
C MET A 636 9.10 -78.46 4.85
N ARG A 637 8.55 -79.40 5.62
CA ARG A 637 9.17 -79.97 6.82
C ARG A 637 10.21 -81.02 6.41
N VAL A 638 11.09 -81.29 7.38
CA VAL A 638 11.95 -82.47 7.59
C VAL A 638 13.45 -82.21 7.35
N ALA A 639 14.23 -82.56 8.38
CA ALA A 639 15.69 -82.59 8.47
C ALA A 639 16.44 -81.27 8.75
N SER A 640 16.35 -80.75 9.99
CA SER A 640 17.47 -79.94 10.54
C SER A 640 17.63 -80.00 12.07
N ALA A 641 16.92 -80.89 12.77
CA ALA A 641 17.01 -81.00 14.24
C ALA A 641 18.35 -81.57 14.73
N VAL A 642 19.22 -82.05 13.83
CA VAL A 642 20.54 -82.59 14.18
C VAL A 642 21.68 -81.60 13.90
N ALA A 643 21.46 -80.57 13.07
CA ALA A 643 22.51 -79.60 12.70
C ALA A 643 22.64 -78.41 13.67
N THR A 644 21.61 -78.13 14.47
CA THR A 644 21.59 -76.96 15.38
C THR A 644 22.24 -77.21 16.74
N ALA A 645 22.54 -78.46 17.09
CA ALA A 645 23.19 -78.79 18.37
C ALA A 645 24.73 -78.68 18.32
N GLN A 646 25.35 -78.76 17.14
CA GLN A 646 26.81 -78.74 16.98
C GLN A 646 27.39 -77.35 16.66
N MET A 647 26.57 -76.36 16.29
CA MET A 647 27.04 -75.03 15.88
C MET A 647 27.05 -73.99 17.02
N ASN A 648 26.35 -74.26 18.13
CA ASN A 648 26.28 -73.33 19.28
C ASN A 648 27.46 -73.47 20.25
N THR A 649 28.26 -74.53 20.16
CA THR A 649 29.44 -74.71 21.02
C THR A 649 30.72 -74.10 20.43
N THR A 650 30.74 -73.80 19.13
CA THR A 650 31.93 -73.26 18.44
C THR A 650 31.95 -71.74 18.31
N ILE A 651 30.81 -71.06 18.49
CA ILE A 651 30.72 -69.58 18.40
C ILE A 651 30.97 -68.90 19.77
N ALA A 652 31.00 -69.67 20.87
CA ALA A 652 31.20 -69.14 22.22
C ALA A 652 32.68 -68.81 22.58
N SER A 653 33.64 -69.02 21.68
CA SER A 653 35.07 -68.87 22.02
C SER A 653 35.83 -67.76 21.31
N GLN A 654 35.22 -66.90 20.49
CA GLN A 654 35.94 -65.81 19.81
C GLN A 654 35.11 -64.53 19.61
N THR A 655 34.98 -63.71 20.65
CA THR A 655 34.85 -62.24 20.49
C THR A 655 35.48 -61.53 21.69
N PRO A 656 36.44 -60.61 21.52
CA PRO A 656 36.97 -59.80 22.61
C PRO A 656 35.98 -58.72 23.02
N ASN A 657 35.92 -58.46 24.32
CA ASN A 657 35.11 -57.42 24.95
C ASN A 657 35.49 -56.01 24.48
N THR A 658 34.54 -55.25 23.90
CA THR A 658 34.62 -53.79 23.78
C THR A 658 33.29 -53.15 24.18
N PRO A 659 33.26 -52.15 25.10
CA PRO A 659 32.03 -51.51 25.55
C PRO A 659 31.70 -50.28 24.69
N THR A 660 30.74 -50.37 23.76
CA THR A 660 30.35 -49.24 22.86
C THR A 660 28.82 -49.06 22.70
N THR A 661 28.01 -49.35 23.71
CA THR A 661 26.54 -49.34 23.60
C THR A 661 25.86 -47.98 23.84
N ASN A 662 26.53 -46.97 24.41
CA ASN A 662 25.86 -45.71 24.78
C ASN A 662 25.79 -44.64 23.68
N THR A 663 26.82 -44.54 22.83
CA THR A 663 26.93 -43.49 21.78
C THR A 663 25.88 -43.63 20.69
N THR A 664 25.54 -44.86 20.30
CA THR A 664 24.53 -45.12 19.26
C THR A 664 23.13 -44.63 19.68
N SER A 665 22.75 -44.81 20.94
CA SER A 665 21.41 -44.47 21.45
C SER A 665 21.10 -42.96 21.45
N LEU A 666 22.10 -42.10 21.69
CA LEU A 666 21.94 -40.65 21.69
C LEU A 666 21.80 -40.11 20.26
N GLU A 667 22.67 -40.55 19.36
CA GLU A 667 22.64 -40.12 17.96
C GLU A 667 21.31 -40.47 17.30
N PHE A 668 20.79 -41.68 17.52
CA PHE A 668 19.44 -42.06 17.06
C PHE A 668 18.35 -41.10 17.57
N ARG A 669 18.39 -40.69 18.85
CA ARG A 669 17.41 -39.76 19.42
C ARG A 669 17.54 -38.34 18.87
N LEU A 670 18.76 -37.88 18.61
CA LEU A 670 19.03 -36.57 18.01
C LEU A 670 18.55 -36.52 16.56
N VAL A 671 18.86 -37.56 15.77
CA VAL A 671 18.39 -37.71 14.38
C VAL A 671 16.86 -37.77 14.32
N ALA A 672 16.21 -38.49 15.23
CA ALA A 672 14.75 -38.55 15.29
C ALA A 672 14.11 -37.18 15.59
N ILE A 673 14.72 -36.36 16.45
CA ILE A 673 14.27 -34.99 16.74
C ILE A 673 14.45 -34.10 15.50
N GLU A 674 15.57 -34.22 14.80
CA GLU A 674 15.86 -33.46 13.59
C GLU A 674 14.90 -33.78 12.44
N ARG A 675 14.56 -35.06 12.26
CA ARG A 675 13.52 -35.51 11.30
C ARG A 675 12.15 -34.95 11.64
N ARG A 676 11.73 -35.03 12.91
CA ARG A 676 10.45 -34.44 13.36
C ARG A 676 10.42 -32.92 13.17
N MET A 677 11.51 -32.24 13.49
CA MET A 677 11.64 -30.80 13.27
C MET A 677 11.48 -30.46 11.78
N SER A 678 12.18 -31.16 10.88
CA SER A 678 12.11 -30.94 9.44
C SER A 678 10.73 -31.25 8.85
N PHE A 679 10.06 -32.30 9.35
CA PHE A 679 8.70 -32.64 8.98
C PHE A 679 7.73 -31.50 9.32
N TRP A 680 7.70 -31.06 10.57
CA TRP A 680 6.80 -29.98 11.01
C TRP A 680 7.10 -28.65 10.32
N THR A 681 8.36 -28.31 10.06
CA THR A 681 8.68 -27.10 9.28
C THR A 681 8.09 -27.17 7.87
N SER A 682 8.13 -28.33 7.22
CA SER A 682 7.60 -28.50 5.86
C SER A 682 6.07 -28.41 5.86
N VAL A 683 5.41 -29.03 6.84
CA VAL A 683 3.94 -28.98 6.99
C VAL A 683 3.44 -27.55 7.23
N ILE A 684 4.11 -26.79 8.11
CA ILE A 684 3.72 -25.41 8.41
C ILE A 684 3.90 -24.49 7.20
N LEU A 685 5.01 -24.65 6.46
CA LEU A 685 5.25 -23.87 5.24
C LEU A 685 4.23 -24.20 4.14
N LEU A 686 3.89 -25.49 3.95
CA LEU A 686 2.86 -25.91 3.01
C LEU A 686 1.49 -25.32 3.38
N MET A 687 1.11 -25.41 4.66
CA MET A 687 -0.14 -24.83 5.14
C MET A 687 -0.16 -23.31 4.95
N GLY A 688 0.94 -22.61 5.23
CA GLY A 688 1.08 -21.18 4.97
C GLY A 688 0.90 -20.81 3.49
N MET A 689 1.46 -21.60 2.57
CA MET A 689 1.26 -21.40 1.13
C MET A 689 -0.21 -21.58 0.72
N VAL A 690 -0.90 -22.59 1.27
CA VAL A 690 -2.34 -22.80 1.05
C VAL A 690 -3.15 -21.60 1.55
N PHE A 691 -2.82 -21.04 2.71
CA PHE A 691 -3.49 -19.83 3.22
C PHE A 691 -3.25 -18.60 2.34
N ILE A 692 -2.02 -18.38 1.84
CA ILE A 692 -1.74 -17.27 0.91
C ILE A 692 -2.59 -17.42 -0.35
N MET A 693 -2.68 -18.64 -0.89
CA MET A 693 -3.53 -18.91 -2.06
C MET A 693 -5.01 -18.70 -1.76
N GLY A 694 -5.46 -19.06 -0.56
CA GLY A 694 -6.83 -18.79 -0.11
C GLY A 694 -7.14 -17.30 -0.05
N ILE A 695 -6.22 -16.47 0.46
CA ILE A 695 -6.36 -15.01 0.47
C ILE A 695 -6.42 -14.47 -0.97
N MET A 696 -5.50 -14.90 -1.83
CA MET A 696 -5.50 -14.51 -3.24
C MET A 696 -6.77 -14.95 -3.96
N TRP A 697 -7.33 -16.12 -3.63
CA TRP A 697 -8.61 -16.59 -4.15
C TRP A 697 -9.77 -15.70 -3.68
N VAL A 698 -9.82 -15.35 -2.39
CA VAL A 698 -10.84 -14.43 -1.85
C VAL A 698 -10.77 -13.07 -2.53
N ALA A 699 -9.57 -12.49 -2.65
CA ALA A 699 -9.35 -11.24 -3.36
C ALA A 699 -9.81 -11.35 -4.83
N TRP A 700 -9.52 -12.47 -5.49
CA TRP A 700 -9.90 -12.71 -6.87
C TRP A 700 -11.42 -12.84 -7.05
N VAL A 701 -12.11 -13.60 -6.20
CA VAL A 701 -13.58 -13.76 -6.23
C VAL A 701 -14.26 -12.41 -6.02
N GLN A 702 -13.68 -11.54 -5.20
CA GLN A 702 -14.23 -10.22 -4.91
C GLN A 702 -14.08 -9.23 -6.06
N ARG A 703 -13.19 -9.44 -7.03
CA ARG A 703 -12.86 -8.44 -8.07
C ARG A 703 -14.07 -7.89 -8.85
N GLY A 704 -15.18 -8.63 -8.91
CA GLY A 704 -16.43 -8.20 -9.56
C GLY A 704 -17.44 -7.47 -8.65
N GLN A 705 -17.18 -7.36 -7.35
CA GLN A 705 -18.03 -6.67 -6.39
C GLN A 705 -17.70 -5.17 -6.33
N PRO A 706 -18.71 -4.31 -6.13
CA PRO A 706 -18.48 -2.86 -6.12
C PRO A 706 -17.63 -2.40 -4.94
N ASP A 707 -17.69 -3.07 -3.79
CA ASP A 707 -16.93 -2.74 -2.58
C ASP A 707 -15.55 -3.41 -2.51
N ALA A 708 -15.11 -4.08 -3.58
CA ALA A 708 -13.89 -4.88 -3.59
C ALA A 708 -12.61 -4.04 -3.55
N GLU A 709 -11.63 -4.46 -2.76
CA GLU A 709 -10.32 -3.82 -2.71
C GLU A 709 -9.50 -4.10 -3.99
N PRO A 710 -8.88 -3.09 -4.62
CA PRO A 710 -8.05 -3.29 -5.81
C PRO A 710 -6.84 -4.17 -5.50
N ILE A 711 -6.53 -5.13 -6.38
CA ILE A 711 -5.36 -6.02 -6.25
C ILE A 711 -4.16 -5.38 -6.96
N LYS A 712 -3.52 -4.39 -6.32
CA LYS A 712 -2.34 -3.69 -6.86
C LYS A 712 -1.24 -3.62 -5.81
N PHE A 713 -0.11 -4.29 -6.06
CA PHE A 713 0.98 -4.41 -5.07
C PHE A 713 1.86 -3.15 -4.95
N ASN A 714 2.03 -2.39 -6.03
CA ASN A 714 3.04 -1.34 -6.13
C ASN A 714 2.47 0.08 -6.18
N GLU A 715 1.14 0.23 -6.29
CA GLU A 715 0.49 1.53 -6.46
C GLU A 715 0.25 2.26 -5.13
N GLY A 716 0.36 1.57 -3.99
CA GLY A 716 0.17 2.20 -2.68
C GLY A 716 -1.31 2.46 -2.32
N VAL A 717 -2.23 1.65 -2.86
CA VAL A 717 -3.70 1.79 -2.71
C VAL A 717 -4.38 0.48 -2.28
N SER A 718 -3.60 -0.51 -1.84
CA SER A 718 -4.11 -1.87 -1.61
C SER A 718 -3.61 -2.44 -0.30
N ILE A 719 -4.54 -2.97 0.50
CA ILE A 719 -4.22 -3.66 1.75
C ILE A 719 -3.67 -5.09 1.56
N TRP A 720 -3.94 -5.74 0.42
CA TRP A 720 -3.59 -7.16 0.19
C TRP A 720 -2.10 -7.51 0.40
N PRO A 721 -1.11 -6.69 -0.03
CA PRO A 721 0.30 -6.96 0.25
C PRO A 721 0.61 -6.97 1.75
N THR A 722 0.00 -6.06 2.50
CA THR A 722 0.11 -6.00 3.97
C THR A 722 -0.45 -7.28 4.60
N GLU A 723 -1.60 -7.75 4.14
CA GLU A 723 -2.22 -8.97 4.67
C GLU A 723 -1.40 -10.23 4.38
N ILE A 724 -0.78 -10.32 3.20
CA ILE A 724 0.15 -11.41 2.88
C ILE A 724 1.36 -11.38 3.82
N LEU A 725 1.95 -10.21 4.07
CA LEU A 725 3.09 -10.08 5.00
C LEU A 725 2.70 -10.42 6.44
N ARG A 726 1.49 -10.05 6.89
CA ARG A 726 0.97 -10.43 8.21
C ARG A 726 0.73 -11.92 8.33
N LEU A 727 0.20 -12.57 7.30
CA LEU A 727 0.06 -14.02 7.26
C LEU A 727 1.43 -14.70 7.35
N VAL A 728 2.42 -14.22 6.59
CA VAL A 728 3.80 -14.72 6.67
C VAL A 728 4.36 -14.55 8.09
N ALA A 729 4.15 -13.40 8.74
CA ALA A 729 4.55 -13.15 10.12
C ALA A 729 3.88 -14.13 11.11
N GLY A 730 2.59 -14.41 10.96
CA GLY A 730 1.86 -15.38 11.76
C GLY A 730 2.38 -16.81 11.58
N VAL A 731 2.56 -17.25 10.33
CA VAL A 731 3.11 -18.58 9.98
C VAL A 731 4.53 -18.74 10.52
N LEU A 732 5.39 -17.73 10.34
CA LEU A 732 6.75 -17.72 10.86
C LEU A 732 6.77 -17.73 12.39
N SER A 733 5.85 -17.03 13.06
CA SER A 733 5.74 -17.06 14.51
C SER A 733 5.50 -18.47 15.02
N PHE A 734 4.53 -19.18 14.44
CA PHE A 734 4.23 -20.56 14.79
C PHE A 734 5.41 -21.49 14.48
N LEU A 735 6.02 -21.34 13.30
CA LEU A 735 7.20 -22.10 12.89
C LEU A 735 8.36 -21.89 13.86
N PHE A 736 8.62 -20.67 14.29
CA PHE A 736 9.70 -20.35 15.23
C PHE A 736 9.44 -20.87 16.63
N VAL A 737 8.19 -20.92 17.11
CA VAL A 737 7.85 -21.59 18.37
C VAL A 737 8.20 -23.07 18.30
N VAL A 738 7.72 -23.77 17.26
CA VAL A 738 7.99 -25.21 17.05
C VAL A 738 9.48 -25.47 16.91
N ARG A 739 10.18 -24.64 16.13
CA ARG A 739 11.63 -24.72 15.94
C ARG A 739 12.37 -24.48 17.25
N SER A 740 12.00 -23.46 18.02
CA SER A 740 12.59 -23.15 19.32
C SER A 740 12.43 -24.31 20.31
N TRP A 741 11.26 -24.96 20.30
CA TRP A 741 11.00 -26.15 21.12
C TRP A 741 11.94 -27.31 20.79
N PHE A 742 12.08 -27.66 19.51
CA PHE A 742 12.95 -28.76 19.08
C PHE A 742 14.44 -28.44 19.26
N LEU A 743 14.87 -27.21 18.93
CA LEU A 743 16.24 -26.75 19.15
C LEU A 743 16.62 -26.83 20.64
N TYR A 744 15.73 -26.38 21.51
CA TYR A 744 15.95 -26.44 22.95
C TYR A 744 15.93 -27.87 23.49
N LYS A 745 15.05 -28.74 22.98
CA LYS A 745 15.04 -30.18 23.33
C LYS A 745 16.33 -30.87 22.91
N ARG A 746 16.83 -30.61 21.69
CA ARG A 746 18.11 -31.13 21.19
C ARG A 746 19.27 -30.67 22.07
N HIS A 747 19.31 -29.39 22.42
CA HIS A 747 20.36 -28.82 23.24
C HIS A 747 20.37 -29.38 24.68
N ARG A 748 19.20 -29.53 25.31
CA ARG A 748 19.09 -30.16 26.63
C ARG A 748 19.59 -31.61 26.65
N LEU A 749 19.29 -32.39 25.62
CA LEU A 749 19.80 -33.77 25.52
C LEU A 749 21.33 -33.80 25.42
N LYS A 750 21.93 -32.91 24.61
CA LYS A 750 23.40 -32.80 24.50
C LYS A 750 24.05 -32.38 25.83
N LEU A 751 23.48 -31.42 26.54
CA LEU A 751 23.99 -30.99 27.85
C LEU A 751 23.88 -32.08 28.90
N ARG A 752 22.73 -32.77 28.95
CA ARG A 752 22.51 -33.88 29.89
C ARG A 752 23.51 -35.01 29.67
N ASP A 753 23.76 -35.36 28.42
CA ASP A 753 24.70 -36.43 28.08
C ASP A 753 26.16 -36.05 28.40
N LYS A 754 26.55 -34.80 28.10
CA LYS A 754 27.90 -34.29 28.39
C LYS A 754 28.18 -34.14 29.89
N TYR A 755 27.20 -33.67 30.69
CA TYR A 755 27.44 -33.22 32.08
C TYR A 755 26.78 -34.05 33.19
N PHE A 756 25.88 -35.00 32.89
CA PHE A 756 25.07 -35.68 33.93
C PHE A 756 24.84 -37.19 33.67
N ALA A 757 25.81 -37.89 33.06
CA ALA A 757 25.64 -39.29 32.65
C ALA A 757 25.61 -40.29 33.82
N HIS A 758 24.52 -41.08 33.91
CA HIS A 758 24.21 -42.18 34.85
C HIS A 758 23.78 -41.81 36.28
N SER A 759 22.59 -41.22 36.43
CA SER A 759 21.71 -41.69 37.51
C SER A 759 20.53 -42.41 36.86
N GLU A 760 20.17 -43.55 37.42
CA GLU A 760 18.90 -44.21 37.12
C GLU A 760 17.80 -43.15 37.19
N SER A 761 17.01 -43.06 36.12
CA SER A 761 15.75 -42.36 36.17
C SER A 761 14.97 -42.96 37.34
N PRO A 762 14.39 -42.20 38.28
CA PRO A 762 13.19 -42.71 38.90
C PRO A 762 12.25 -43.03 37.73
N ALA A 763 11.78 -44.27 37.75
CA ALA A 763 10.97 -44.95 36.75
C ALA A 763 10.20 -44.02 35.82
N SER A 764 10.22 -44.36 34.53
CA SER A 764 9.05 -44.33 33.64
C SER A 764 7.77 -43.74 34.26
N VAL A 765 7.72 -42.42 34.47
CA VAL A 765 6.46 -41.70 34.49
C VAL A 765 6.10 -41.53 33.02
N SER A 766 5.70 -42.64 32.42
CA SER A 766 4.85 -42.68 31.25
C SER A 766 3.51 -42.06 31.64
N THR A 767 3.47 -40.74 31.85
CA THR A 767 2.20 -40.06 31.63
C THR A 767 2.14 -39.79 30.13
N LYS A 768 1.54 -40.72 29.40
CA LYS A 768 0.71 -40.36 28.24
C LYS A 768 -0.40 -39.44 28.79
N ARG A 769 -0.07 -38.20 29.12
CA ARG A 769 -1.05 -37.19 29.48
C ARG A 769 -1.57 -36.66 28.17
N ASN A 770 -2.79 -37.04 27.83
CA ASN A 770 -3.45 -36.61 26.60
C ASN A 770 -3.45 -35.06 26.53
N LEU A 771 -3.43 -34.50 25.33
CA LEU A 771 -3.53 -33.04 25.11
C LEU A 771 -4.73 -32.46 25.89
N ALA A 772 -5.82 -33.22 25.98
CA ALA A 772 -7.00 -32.94 26.78
C ALA A 772 -6.73 -32.75 28.27
N GLU A 773 -5.85 -33.53 28.91
CA GLU A 773 -5.51 -33.40 30.33
C GLU A 773 -4.55 -32.23 30.61
N SER A 774 -3.72 -31.85 29.63
CA SER A 774 -2.90 -30.65 29.70
C SER A 774 -3.77 -29.39 29.61
N CYS A 775 -4.76 -29.38 28.72
CA CYS A 775 -5.78 -28.34 28.65
C CYS A 775 -6.64 -28.30 29.93
N LYS A 776 -6.98 -29.46 30.51
CA LYS A 776 -7.72 -29.55 31.78
C LYS A 776 -6.94 -28.95 32.94
N CYS A 777 -5.65 -29.26 33.08
CA CYS A 777 -4.81 -28.66 34.12
C CYS A 777 -4.63 -27.14 33.95
N LEU A 778 -4.60 -26.64 32.71
CA LEU A 778 -4.50 -25.21 32.41
C LEU A 778 -5.83 -24.49 32.71
N PHE A 779 -6.95 -25.14 32.39
CA PHE A 779 -8.31 -24.67 32.70
C PHE A 779 -8.58 -24.70 34.21
N ASP A 780 -8.15 -25.75 34.92
CA ASP A 780 -8.27 -25.88 36.37
C ASP A 780 -7.33 -24.90 37.10
N ALA A 781 -6.12 -24.64 36.57
CA ALA A 781 -5.24 -23.60 37.08
C ALA A 781 -5.85 -22.20 36.92
N LEU A 782 -6.38 -21.86 35.74
CA LEU A 782 -7.11 -20.60 35.50
C LEU A 782 -8.37 -20.47 36.36
N ARG A 783 -9.15 -21.55 36.50
CA ARG A 783 -10.35 -21.61 37.33
C ARG A 783 -10.02 -21.44 38.82
N SER A 784 -8.91 -22.02 39.29
CA SER A 784 -8.42 -21.88 40.67
C SER A 784 -7.70 -20.55 40.94
N TRP A 785 -7.24 -19.86 39.90
CA TRP A 785 -6.69 -18.51 39.99
C TRP A 785 -7.81 -17.47 40.16
N CYS A 786 -8.96 -17.69 39.52
CA CYS A 786 -10.15 -16.83 39.66
C CYS A 786 -11.03 -17.16 40.90
N LYS A 787 -10.92 -18.35 41.48
CA LYS A 787 -11.64 -18.74 42.71
C LYS A 787 -10.62 -19.10 43.80
N SER A 788 -10.49 -18.22 44.78
CA SER A 788 -9.61 -18.32 45.96
C SER A 788 -9.19 -19.75 46.38
N ALA A 789 -7.88 -19.95 46.41
CA ALA A 789 -7.08 -20.81 47.29
C ALA A 789 -7.57 -22.23 47.64
N SER A 790 -7.09 -23.24 46.90
CA SER A 790 -6.66 -24.49 47.56
C SER A 790 -5.14 -24.46 47.78
N PHE A 791 -4.73 -24.65 49.04
CA PHE A 791 -3.33 -24.54 49.49
C PHE A 791 -2.38 -25.52 48.77
N THR A 792 -2.90 -26.66 48.31
CA THR A 792 -2.14 -27.70 47.59
C THR A 792 -1.84 -27.35 46.13
N SER A 793 -2.79 -26.73 45.41
CA SER A 793 -2.58 -26.21 44.04
C SER A 793 -1.55 -25.09 44.03
N LEU A 794 -1.65 -24.15 44.98
CA LEU A 794 -0.73 -23.03 45.15
C LEU A 794 0.68 -23.50 45.50
N LYS A 795 0.83 -24.48 46.41
CA LYS A 795 2.15 -25.03 46.78
C LYS A 795 2.82 -25.69 45.57
N LYS A 796 2.09 -26.51 44.80
CA LYS A 796 2.60 -27.19 43.60
C LYS A 796 2.94 -26.21 42.46
N TRP A 797 2.15 -25.16 42.27
CA TRP A 797 2.47 -24.09 41.32
C TRP A 797 3.71 -23.30 41.76
N ARG A 798 3.82 -23.00 43.07
CA ARG A 798 4.97 -22.29 43.65
C ARG A 798 6.26 -23.11 43.55
N THR A 799 6.20 -24.44 43.68
CA THR A 799 7.38 -25.32 43.62
C THR A 799 7.78 -25.72 42.20
N ASP A 800 6.82 -25.98 41.29
CA ASP A 800 7.13 -26.63 40.00
C ASP A 800 6.98 -25.68 38.79
N CYS A 801 6.23 -24.59 38.94
CA CYS A 801 5.94 -23.63 37.87
C CYS A 801 6.60 -22.26 38.08
N SER A 802 6.82 -21.79 39.30
CA SER A 802 7.43 -20.48 39.57
C SER A 802 8.89 -20.38 39.11
N ILE A 803 9.26 -19.23 38.53
CA ILE A 803 10.64 -18.88 38.18
C ILE A 803 11.42 -18.37 39.41
N ASN A 804 10.75 -17.80 40.41
CA ASN A 804 11.42 -17.13 41.53
C ASN A 804 11.72 -18.07 42.71
N PHE A 805 11.08 -19.24 42.77
CA PHE A 805 11.20 -20.15 43.89
C PHE A 805 12.05 -21.36 43.47
N TRP A 806 13.34 -21.27 43.73
CA TRP A 806 14.32 -22.33 43.53
C TRP A 806 14.62 -23.02 44.87
N PRO A 807 15.03 -24.30 44.87
CA PRO A 807 15.51 -24.96 46.07
C PRO A 807 16.68 -24.15 46.64
N LYS A 808 16.59 -23.68 47.88
CA LYS A 808 17.72 -23.03 48.53
C LYS A 808 18.78 -24.10 48.86
N PRO A 809 20.06 -23.85 48.57
CA PRO A 809 21.11 -24.81 48.87
C PRO A 809 21.43 -24.83 50.38
N ASP A 810 21.36 -26.01 51.00
CA ASP A 810 21.81 -26.26 52.39
C ASP A 810 23.32 -26.59 52.39
N GLY A 811 24.15 -25.64 51.91
CA GLY A 811 25.60 -25.82 51.70
C GLY A 811 25.98 -25.77 50.22
N ASN A 812 26.93 -26.61 49.77
CA ASN A 812 27.37 -26.63 48.36
C ASN A 812 26.19 -26.88 47.39
N VAL A 813 26.21 -26.21 46.25
CA VAL A 813 25.16 -26.30 45.23
C VAL A 813 25.33 -27.57 44.41
N ASP A 814 24.42 -28.53 44.57
CA ASP A 814 24.36 -29.74 43.74
C ASP A 814 23.87 -29.40 42.32
N ALA A 815 24.79 -29.44 41.36
CA ALA A 815 24.54 -29.09 39.97
C ALA A 815 23.50 -30.03 39.32
N GLN A 816 23.44 -31.30 39.73
CA GLN A 816 22.51 -32.28 39.19
C GLN A 816 21.08 -32.00 39.67
N LYS A 817 20.88 -31.80 40.98
CA LYS A 817 19.56 -31.43 41.51
C LYS A 817 19.06 -30.09 40.96
N LEU A 818 19.96 -29.12 40.79
CA LEU A 818 19.63 -27.83 40.18
C LEU A 818 19.22 -27.99 38.71
N TYR A 819 19.91 -28.83 37.95
CA TYR A 819 19.56 -29.12 36.56
C TYR A 819 18.23 -29.89 36.43
N GLU A 820 17.94 -30.83 37.32
CA GLU A 820 16.64 -31.51 37.37
C GLU A 820 15.49 -30.54 37.69
N ALA A 821 15.70 -29.64 38.64
CA ALA A 821 14.77 -28.56 38.97
C ALA A 821 14.49 -27.64 37.76
N PHE A 822 15.52 -27.35 36.95
CA PHE A 822 15.42 -26.63 35.69
C PHE A 822 14.64 -27.42 34.63
N LEU A 823 14.89 -28.73 34.49
CA LEU A 823 14.17 -29.59 33.53
C LEU A 823 12.68 -29.70 33.84
N ILE A 824 12.30 -29.82 35.12
CA ILE A 824 10.90 -29.86 35.58
C ILE A 824 10.19 -28.56 35.21
N ARG A 825 10.79 -27.41 35.53
CA ARG A 825 10.24 -26.07 35.20
C ARG A 825 10.22 -25.77 33.70
N GLY A 826 11.08 -26.46 32.94
CA GLY A 826 11.17 -26.39 31.49
C GLY A 826 10.21 -27.32 30.73
N LYS A 827 9.32 -28.07 31.41
CA LYS A 827 8.26 -28.87 30.78
C LYS A 827 7.25 -27.96 30.06
N LEU A 828 6.66 -28.44 28.96
CA LEU A 828 5.76 -27.64 28.11
C LEU A 828 4.55 -27.12 28.90
N SER A 829 3.92 -27.96 29.72
CA SER A 829 2.79 -27.57 30.57
C SER A 829 3.13 -26.41 31.49
N ASN A 830 4.29 -26.48 32.15
CA ASN A 830 4.71 -25.48 33.14
C ASN A 830 5.09 -24.16 32.46
N ARG A 831 5.68 -24.24 31.26
CA ARG A 831 5.92 -23.06 30.40
C ARG A 831 4.61 -22.41 29.96
N LEU A 832 3.64 -23.20 29.47
CA LEU A 832 2.35 -22.68 29.03
C LEU A 832 1.58 -21.98 30.17
N CYS A 833 1.62 -22.53 31.37
CA CYS A 833 1.02 -21.90 32.56
C CYS A 833 1.65 -20.54 32.93
N ARG A 834 2.88 -20.24 32.49
CA ARG A 834 3.53 -18.93 32.68
C ARG A 834 3.32 -17.99 31.49
N ILE A 835 3.42 -18.53 30.27
CA ILE A 835 3.38 -17.75 29.03
C ILE A 835 1.96 -17.26 28.74
N ILE A 836 0.93 -18.09 28.91
CA ILE A 836 -0.45 -17.71 28.55
C ILE A 836 -0.94 -16.53 29.40
N PRO A 837 -0.84 -16.53 30.74
CA PRO A 837 -1.26 -15.39 31.55
C PRO A 837 -0.48 -14.10 31.24
N THR A 838 0.84 -14.22 30.99
CA THR A 838 1.67 -13.06 30.63
C THR A 838 1.30 -12.49 29.26
N CYS A 839 1.04 -13.35 28.27
CA CYS A 839 0.48 -12.94 26.98
C CYS A 839 -0.86 -12.23 27.14
N ILE A 840 -1.80 -12.79 27.92
CA ILE A 840 -3.11 -12.17 28.16
C ILE A 840 -2.94 -10.81 28.82
N SER A 841 -2.10 -10.69 29.86
CA SER A 841 -1.84 -9.39 30.50
C SER A 841 -1.22 -8.37 29.55
N TYR A 842 -0.34 -8.79 28.64
CA TYR A 842 0.27 -7.92 27.65
C TYR A 842 -0.74 -7.45 26.59
N LEU A 843 -1.62 -8.35 26.14
CA LEU A 843 -2.69 -8.01 25.20
C LEU A 843 -3.72 -7.07 25.84
N LEU A 844 -4.07 -7.28 27.12
CA LEU A 844 -4.93 -6.37 27.88
C LEU A 844 -4.28 -5.00 28.08
N LEU A 845 -2.97 -4.95 28.36
CA LEU A 845 -2.20 -3.71 28.43
C LEU A 845 -2.25 -2.98 27.09
N GLY A 846 -1.94 -3.67 25.98
CA GLY A 846 -2.00 -3.08 24.64
C GLY A 846 -3.39 -2.58 24.27
N PHE A 847 -4.44 -3.37 24.57
CA PHE A 847 -5.82 -2.97 24.38
C PHE A 847 -6.18 -1.73 25.21
N GLY A 848 -5.75 -1.68 26.48
CA GLY A 848 -5.92 -0.52 27.35
C GLY A 848 -5.25 0.74 26.81
N VAL A 849 -4.04 0.63 26.24
CA VAL A 849 -3.37 1.75 25.57
C VAL A 849 -4.20 2.25 24.38
N PHE A 850 -4.77 1.35 23.56
CA PHE A 850 -5.63 1.75 22.45
C PHE A 850 -6.98 2.34 22.90
N LEU A 851 -7.52 1.94 24.07
CA LEU A 851 -8.71 2.60 24.64
C LEU A 851 -8.43 4.04 25.07
N ILE A 852 -7.22 4.33 25.56
CA ILE A 852 -6.84 5.68 26.02
C ILE A 852 -6.52 6.60 24.85
N PHE A 853 -5.74 6.11 23.87
CA PHE A 853 -5.21 6.94 22.79
C PHE A 853 -5.96 6.79 21.45
N GLY A 854 -6.93 5.87 21.38
CA GLY A 854 -7.69 5.56 20.17
C GLY A 854 -7.09 4.43 19.33
N PHE A 855 -7.96 3.76 18.57
CA PHE A 855 -7.56 2.72 17.63
C PHE A 855 -6.98 3.32 16.34
N PRO A 856 -5.94 2.68 15.75
CA PRO A 856 -5.40 3.10 14.46
C PRO A 856 -6.45 3.01 13.36
N ASN A 857 -6.40 3.93 12.40
CA ASN A 857 -7.22 3.83 11.19
C ASN A 857 -6.75 2.67 10.30
N VAL A 858 -7.69 1.97 9.68
CA VAL A 858 -7.43 0.87 8.74
C VAL A 858 -7.95 1.32 7.37
N PRO A 859 -7.08 1.48 6.36
CA PRO A 859 -7.46 2.02 5.05
C PRO A 859 -8.21 1.01 4.15
N SER A 860 -8.96 0.06 4.72
CA SER A 860 -9.64 -1.00 3.95
C SER A 860 -10.90 -0.51 3.23
N ARG A 861 -11.09 -0.93 1.98
CA ARG A 861 -12.36 -0.82 1.24
C ARG A 861 -13.19 -2.09 1.39
N GLY A 862 -14.45 -1.93 1.78
CA GLY A 862 -15.44 -3.01 1.85
C GLY A 862 -15.35 -3.88 3.11
N HIS A 863 -16.43 -4.63 3.35
CA HIS A 863 -16.57 -5.39 4.60
C HIS A 863 -15.66 -6.63 4.66
N VAL A 864 -15.42 -7.30 3.53
CA VAL A 864 -14.64 -8.53 3.53
C VAL A 864 -13.15 -8.25 3.70
N SER A 865 -12.62 -7.23 3.02
CA SER A 865 -11.23 -6.77 3.22
C SER A 865 -10.99 -6.40 4.69
N ALA A 866 -11.93 -5.67 5.30
CA ALA A 866 -11.89 -5.32 6.72
C ALA A 866 -11.99 -6.52 7.67
N LEU A 867 -12.67 -7.61 7.27
CA LEU A 867 -12.72 -8.86 8.04
C LEU A 867 -11.39 -9.61 7.94
N VAL A 868 -10.83 -9.71 6.74
CA VAL A 868 -9.52 -10.37 6.52
C VAL A 868 -8.42 -9.65 7.29
N ASP A 869 -8.36 -8.31 7.21
CA ASP A 869 -7.44 -7.49 8.01
C ASP A 869 -7.53 -7.82 9.50
N ARG A 870 -8.75 -7.83 10.08
CA ARG A 870 -8.96 -8.15 11.49
C ARG A 870 -8.47 -9.55 11.85
N LEU A 871 -8.75 -10.56 11.03
CA LEU A 871 -8.33 -11.95 11.27
C LEU A 871 -6.80 -12.12 11.19
N MET A 872 -6.17 -11.50 10.19
CA MET A 872 -4.71 -11.56 10.00
C MET A 872 -3.97 -10.75 11.07
N LEU A 873 -4.50 -9.59 11.44
CA LEU A 873 -3.95 -8.77 12.53
C LEU A 873 -4.00 -9.53 13.86
N VAL A 874 -5.16 -10.09 14.24
CA VAL A 874 -5.29 -10.84 15.50
C VAL A 874 -4.40 -12.08 15.49
N SER A 875 -4.38 -12.86 14.41
CA SER A 875 -3.55 -14.07 14.34
C SER A 875 -2.06 -13.78 14.39
N SER A 876 -1.59 -12.74 13.69
CA SER A 876 -0.18 -12.33 13.73
C SER A 876 0.24 -11.78 15.09
N ILE A 877 -0.59 -10.95 15.74
CA ILE A 877 -0.32 -10.44 17.10
C ILE A 877 -0.26 -11.59 18.11
N LEU A 878 -1.25 -12.50 18.11
CA LEU A 878 -1.27 -13.65 19.03
C LEU A 878 -0.04 -14.55 18.84
N GLY A 879 0.29 -14.86 17.58
CA GLY A 879 1.46 -15.66 17.24
C GLY A 879 2.77 -15.01 17.70
N TYR A 880 2.96 -13.72 17.40
CA TYR A 880 4.13 -12.95 17.80
C TYR A 880 4.25 -12.85 19.32
N SER A 881 3.17 -12.48 20.03
CA SER A 881 3.18 -12.36 21.49
C SER A 881 3.56 -13.69 22.14
N PHE A 882 2.97 -14.80 21.69
CA PHE A 882 3.34 -16.11 22.21
C PHE A 882 4.82 -16.44 21.97
N LEU A 883 5.35 -16.16 20.78
CA LEU A 883 6.76 -16.35 20.45
C LEU A 883 7.68 -15.48 21.34
N ALA A 884 7.36 -14.20 21.48
CA ALA A 884 8.15 -13.25 22.27
C ALA A 884 8.20 -13.70 23.74
N PHE A 885 7.05 -14.00 24.35
CA PHE A 885 7.00 -14.47 25.74
C PHE A 885 7.57 -15.88 25.92
N TYR A 886 7.56 -16.74 24.91
CA TYR A 886 8.30 -18.00 24.94
C TYR A 886 9.81 -17.76 25.06
N VAL A 887 10.35 -16.78 24.32
CA VAL A 887 11.77 -16.40 24.42
C VAL A 887 12.06 -15.76 25.78
N VAL A 888 11.21 -14.85 26.26
CA VAL A 888 11.34 -14.23 27.59
C VAL A 888 11.31 -15.29 28.71
N ASP A 889 10.42 -16.28 28.63
CA ASP A 889 10.37 -17.38 29.60
C ASP A 889 11.65 -18.23 29.56
N ALA A 890 12.10 -18.60 28.36
CA ALA A 890 13.33 -19.36 28.18
C ALA A 890 14.56 -18.63 28.76
N THR A 891 14.60 -17.31 28.62
CA THR A 891 15.73 -16.49 29.06
C THR A 891 15.69 -16.24 30.56
N ARG A 892 14.53 -15.93 31.12
CA ARG A 892 14.33 -15.76 32.58
C ARG A 892 14.59 -17.06 33.35
N LEU A 893 14.13 -18.19 32.84
CA LEU A 893 14.40 -19.50 33.45
C LEU A 893 15.91 -19.80 33.48
N THR A 894 16.61 -19.41 32.41
CA THR A 894 18.05 -19.60 32.31
C THR A 894 18.82 -18.64 33.20
N GLU A 895 18.45 -17.36 33.22
CA GLU A 895 19.06 -16.37 34.10
C GLU A 895 19.00 -16.81 35.56
N ARG A 896 17.83 -17.24 36.04
CA ARG A 896 17.71 -17.75 37.41
C ARG A 896 18.51 -19.01 37.68
N PHE A 897 18.54 -19.95 36.72
CA PHE A 897 19.40 -21.13 36.83
C PHE A 897 20.88 -20.74 37.00
N ILE A 898 21.36 -19.78 36.19
CA ILE A 898 22.74 -19.28 36.24
C ILE A 898 23.02 -18.54 37.55
N THR A 899 22.08 -17.71 38.03
CA THR A 899 22.25 -17.01 39.30
C THR A 899 22.39 -17.99 40.46
N CYS A 900 21.52 -19.00 40.55
CA CYS A 900 21.60 -20.02 41.60
C CYS A 900 22.89 -20.85 41.51
N LEU A 901 23.44 -21.04 40.31
CA LEU A 901 24.74 -21.71 40.12
C LEU A 901 25.90 -20.90 40.72
N SER A 902 25.79 -19.57 40.80
CA SER A 902 26.84 -18.68 41.33
C SER A 902 26.79 -18.38 42.83
N GLU A 903 25.77 -18.88 43.56
CA GLU A 903 25.53 -18.49 44.95
C GLU A 903 26.53 -19.11 45.94
N GLN A 904 26.91 -20.38 45.75
CA GLN A 904 27.92 -21.09 46.56
C GLN A 904 28.74 -22.06 45.70
N LYS A 905 29.75 -22.71 46.29
CA LYS A 905 30.59 -23.69 45.59
C LYS A 905 29.74 -24.84 45.03
N THR A 906 29.93 -25.15 43.75
CA THR A 906 29.16 -26.18 43.03
C THR A 906 29.75 -27.57 43.21
N THR A 907 28.89 -28.58 43.33
CA THR A 907 29.26 -30.00 43.29
C THR A 907 28.75 -30.61 41.99
N TRP A 908 29.69 -31.07 41.16
CA TRP A 908 29.43 -31.75 39.90
C TRP A 908 29.53 -33.27 40.09
N PRO A 909 28.92 -34.10 39.21
CA PRO A 909 29.04 -35.55 39.31
C PRO A 909 30.50 -36.03 39.26
N ASP A 910 30.88 -36.92 40.19
CA ASP A 910 32.27 -37.37 40.39
C ASP A 910 32.92 -37.91 39.12
N LYS A 911 32.14 -38.57 38.25
CA LYS A 911 32.64 -39.13 36.98
C LYS A 911 33.25 -38.06 36.06
N ILE A 912 32.67 -36.87 36.04
CA ILE A 912 33.12 -35.77 35.18
C ILE A 912 34.22 -34.97 35.84
N LEU A 913 34.13 -34.78 37.16
CA LEU A 913 35.22 -34.18 37.91
C LEU A 913 36.51 -35.00 37.77
N LYS A 914 36.43 -36.34 37.83
CA LYS A 914 37.56 -37.24 37.60
C LYS A 914 38.08 -37.17 36.17
N SER A 915 37.21 -37.24 35.15
CA SER A 915 37.66 -37.18 33.75
C SER A 915 38.37 -35.86 33.43
N TYR A 916 37.83 -34.73 33.89
CA TYR A 916 38.46 -33.42 33.66
C TYR A 916 39.70 -33.21 34.56
N ALA A 917 39.75 -33.82 35.75
CA ALA A 917 40.94 -33.81 36.62
C ALA A 917 42.09 -34.63 36.03
N GLU A 918 41.79 -35.77 35.40
CA GLU A 918 42.76 -36.60 34.67
C GLU A 918 43.27 -35.88 33.43
N ASP A 919 42.37 -35.33 32.59
CA ASP A 919 42.72 -34.60 31.36
C ASP A 919 43.60 -33.36 31.63
N ARG A 920 43.41 -32.71 32.78
CA ARG A 920 44.08 -31.44 33.12
C ARG A 920 45.14 -31.56 34.22
N HIS A 921 45.32 -32.76 34.78
CA HIS A 921 46.22 -33.03 35.91
C HIS A 921 46.08 -32.03 37.07
N MET A 922 44.84 -31.82 37.55
CA MET A 922 44.51 -30.91 38.66
C MET A 922 43.60 -31.56 39.69
N ASP A 923 43.56 -30.97 40.89
CA ASP A 923 42.69 -31.41 41.98
C ASP A 923 41.20 -31.30 41.57
N PRO A 924 40.42 -32.39 41.63
CA PRO A 924 38.98 -32.39 41.38
C PRO A 924 38.24 -31.28 42.12
N ASP A 925 38.65 -30.92 43.34
CA ASP A 925 37.96 -29.94 44.17
C ASP A 925 38.10 -28.49 43.68
N HIS A 926 39.00 -28.21 42.74
CA HIS A 926 39.28 -26.88 42.18
C HIS A 926 38.68 -26.66 40.78
N LEU A 927 38.19 -27.71 40.13
CA LEU A 927 37.56 -27.67 38.80
C LEU A 927 36.09 -27.19 38.73
N PRO A 928 35.27 -27.16 39.80
CA PRO A 928 33.85 -26.79 39.69
C PRO A 928 33.58 -25.41 39.04
N GLY A 929 34.37 -24.39 39.40
CA GLY A 929 34.21 -23.05 38.83
C GLY A 929 34.52 -22.97 37.33
N TYR A 930 35.43 -23.80 36.82
CA TYR A 930 35.68 -23.92 35.39
C TYR A 930 34.47 -24.54 34.66
N LEU A 931 33.93 -25.63 35.22
CA LEU A 931 32.77 -26.32 34.66
C LEU A 931 31.53 -25.42 34.64
N ASP A 932 31.34 -24.57 35.65
CA ASP A 932 30.26 -23.59 35.68
C ASP A 932 30.37 -22.59 34.51
N VAL A 933 31.57 -22.04 34.26
CA VAL A 933 31.79 -21.10 33.15
C VAL A 933 31.63 -21.79 31.79
N GLU A 934 32.17 -23.00 31.61
CA GLU A 934 32.04 -23.74 30.35
C GLU A 934 30.56 -24.09 30.06
N PHE A 935 29.85 -24.62 31.07
CA PHE A 935 28.44 -24.98 30.97
C PHE A 935 27.59 -23.75 30.62
N VAL A 936 27.77 -22.64 31.34
CA VAL A 936 27.03 -21.39 31.11
C VAL A 936 27.33 -20.83 29.71
N GLY A 937 28.58 -20.87 29.25
CA GLY A 937 28.96 -20.45 27.91
C GLY A 937 28.25 -21.26 26.81
N LEU A 938 28.21 -22.58 26.94
CA LEU A 938 27.52 -23.48 26.00
C LEU A 938 25.99 -23.28 26.03
N HIS A 939 25.43 -23.10 27.22
CA HIS A 939 23.99 -22.97 27.40
C HIS A 939 23.45 -21.64 26.85
N THR A 940 24.12 -20.54 27.21
CA THR A 940 23.76 -19.19 26.75
C THR A 940 23.96 -19.03 25.24
N LYS A 941 24.95 -19.70 24.63
CA LYS A 941 25.14 -19.73 23.16
C LYS A 941 23.92 -20.31 22.43
N ALA A 942 23.30 -21.36 22.96
CA ALA A 942 22.14 -21.97 22.35
C ALA A 942 20.89 -21.09 22.48
N ILE A 943 20.71 -20.44 23.62
CA ILE A 943 19.59 -19.51 23.87
C ILE A 943 19.74 -18.22 23.08
N GLY A 944 20.98 -17.74 22.89
CA GLY A 944 21.28 -16.56 22.07
C GLY A 944 20.68 -16.64 20.66
N LYS A 945 20.60 -17.85 20.08
CA LYS A 945 19.98 -18.07 18.75
C LYS A 945 18.46 -17.82 18.74
N LEU A 946 17.78 -17.94 19.88
CA LEU A 946 16.32 -17.77 19.99
C LEU A 946 15.90 -16.30 19.90
N PHE A 947 16.76 -15.36 20.31
CA PHE A 947 16.48 -13.93 20.23
C PHE A 947 16.22 -13.45 18.80
N LYS A 948 16.80 -14.12 17.79
CA LYS A 948 16.61 -13.76 16.38
C LYS A 948 15.16 -13.91 15.92
N PHE A 949 14.39 -14.84 16.50
CA PHE A 949 13.08 -15.19 15.97
C PHE A 949 12.02 -14.09 16.17
N PRO A 950 11.79 -13.54 17.38
CA PRO A 950 10.84 -12.44 17.56
C PRO A 950 11.19 -11.22 16.71
N PHE A 951 12.49 -10.89 16.57
CA PHE A 951 12.92 -9.74 15.77
C PHE A 951 12.61 -9.90 14.28
N ILE A 952 12.83 -11.07 13.69
CA ILE A 952 12.48 -11.33 12.28
C ILE A 952 10.99 -11.10 12.06
N VAL A 953 10.14 -11.62 12.95
CA VAL A 953 8.68 -11.43 12.86
C VAL A 953 8.31 -9.96 13.03
N LEU A 954 8.91 -9.28 14.02
CA LEU A 954 8.66 -7.86 14.29
C LEU A 954 9.07 -6.98 13.10
N SER A 955 10.19 -7.28 12.43
CA SER A 955 10.63 -6.60 11.21
C SER A 955 9.61 -6.76 10.07
N ILE A 956 9.07 -7.97 9.87
CA ILE A 956 8.05 -8.21 8.84
C ILE A 956 6.78 -7.43 9.18
N MET A 957 6.34 -7.43 10.45
CA MET A 957 5.17 -6.64 10.88
C MET A 957 5.39 -5.14 10.71
N TRP A 958 6.61 -4.64 10.91
CA TRP A 958 6.97 -3.25 10.66
C TRP A 958 6.92 -2.91 9.16
N ILE A 959 7.51 -3.74 8.30
CA ILE A 959 7.47 -3.59 6.83
C ILE A 959 6.04 -3.66 6.30
N ALA A 960 5.22 -4.57 6.84
CA ALA A 960 3.82 -4.73 6.44
C ALA A 960 2.99 -3.45 6.63
N ARG A 961 3.41 -2.55 7.53
CA ARG A 961 2.76 -1.28 7.84
C ARG A 961 3.44 -0.08 7.19
N ASN A 962 4.20 -0.30 6.12
CA ASN A 962 4.83 0.77 5.36
C ASN A 962 3.78 1.50 4.48
N LYS A 963 3.88 2.83 4.40
CA LYS A 963 3.12 3.67 3.45
C LYS A 963 3.31 3.25 2.00
N PHE A 964 4.30 2.39 1.73
CA PHE A 964 4.51 1.77 0.42
C PHE A 964 3.28 0.97 -0.06
N PHE A 965 2.59 0.24 0.80
CA PHE A 965 1.49 -0.63 0.34
C PHE A 965 0.14 0.07 0.31
N ASP A 966 -0.14 0.91 1.32
CA ASP A 966 -1.39 1.64 1.48
C ASP A 966 -1.17 2.87 2.40
N ASN A 967 -2.19 3.67 2.69
CA ASN A 967 -2.10 4.82 3.60
C ASN A 967 -2.03 4.42 5.09
N TRP A 968 -1.05 3.58 5.43
CA TRP A 968 -0.80 3.19 6.81
C TRP A 968 -0.23 4.35 7.65
N THR A 969 -0.88 4.63 8.77
CA THR A 969 -0.40 5.61 9.75
C THR A 969 0.29 4.94 10.94
N TRP A 970 1.24 5.68 11.53
CA TRP A 970 2.03 5.29 12.70
C TRP A 970 1.61 6.13 13.92
N PRO A 971 0.47 5.82 14.55
CA PRO A 971 0.02 6.56 15.71
C PRO A 971 0.93 6.27 16.92
N LEU A 972 1.02 7.24 17.82
CA LEU A 972 1.88 7.19 19.02
C LEU A 972 1.75 5.87 19.82
N PRO A 973 0.54 5.32 20.08
CA PRO A 973 0.36 4.04 20.79
C PRO A 973 1.14 2.88 20.19
N MET A 974 1.21 2.82 18.87
CA MET A 974 1.92 1.75 18.19
C MET A 974 3.42 1.91 18.30
N SER A 975 3.92 3.13 18.14
CA SER A 975 5.34 3.42 18.35
C SER A 975 5.77 3.03 19.78
N ILE A 976 4.92 3.28 20.79
CA ILE A 976 5.15 2.85 22.18
C ILE A 976 5.19 1.31 22.28
N ILE A 977 4.21 0.60 21.72
CA ILE A 977 4.14 -0.87 21.77
C ILE A 977 5.34 -1.51 21.06
N PHE A 978 5.73 -1.01 19.88
CA PHE A 978 6.91 -1.48 19.16
C PHE A 978 8.21 -1.19 19.94
N GLY A 979 8.33 0.00 20.55
CA GLY A 979 9.45 0.35 21.43
C GLY A 979 9.53 -0.55 22.65
N LEU A 980 8.40 -0.82 23.31
CA LEU A 980 8.32 -1.72 24.46
C LEU A 980 8.77 -3.14 24.10
N ASN A 981 8.39 -3.64 22.92
CA ASN A 981 8.85 -4.93 22.41
C ASN A 981 10.38 -4.99 22.26
N ALA A 982 10.99 -3.96 21.69
CA ALA A 982 12.45 -3.88 21.55
C ALA A 982 13.15 -3.85 22.93
N ILE A 983 12.62 -3.06 23.87
CA ILE A 983 13.15 -2.95 25.24
C ILE A 983 13.08 -4.30 25.98
N ILE A 984 11.97 -5.05 25.86
CA ILE A 984 11.81 -6.36 26.52
C ILE A 984 12.92 -7.32 26.07
N VAL A 985 13.23 -7.37 24.77
CA VAL A 985 14.27 -8.27 24.26
C VAL A 985 15.67 -7.81 24.70
N PHE A 986 15.93 -6.51 24.68
CA PHE A 986 17.19 -5.95 25.18
C PHE A 986 17.42 -6.28 26.67
N LEU A 987 16.40 -6.09 27.51
CA LEU A 987 16.44 -6.44 28.93
C LEU A 987 16.72 -7.94 29.13
N CYS A 988 16.13 -8.83 28.34
CA CYS A 988 16.39 -10.27 28.42
C CYS A 988 17.86 -10.61 28.12
N ALA A 989 18.44 -9.98 27.09
CA ALA A 989 19.85 -10.18 26.74
C ALA A 989 20.79 -9.64 27.84
N PHE A 990 20.47 -8.46 28.40
CA PHE A 990 21.23 -7.87 29.49
C PHE A 990 21.21 -8.74 30.76
N LEU A 991 20.05 -9.28 31.14
CA LEU A 991 19.89 -10.10 32.34
C LEU A 991 20.72 -11.39 32.28
N ILE A 992 20.68 -12.12 31.16
CA ILE A 992 21.50 -13.33 30.98
C ILE A 992 22.99 -13.00 31.06
N ARG A 993 23.42 -11.89 30.46
CA ARG A 993 24.82 -11.46 30.52
C ARG A 993 25.28 -11.14 31.92
N ARG A 994 24.47 -10.39 32.67
CA ARG A 994 24.77 -10.05 34.05
C ARG A 994 24.96 -11.32 34.89
N ALA A 995 24.06 -12.29 34.75
CA ALA A 995 24.16 -13.57 35.47
C ALA A 995 25.41 -14.37 35.05
N ALA A 996 25.73 -14.45 33.76
CA ALA A 996 26.92 -15.15 33.30
C ALA A 996 28.23 -14.48 33.77
N ALA A 997 28.28 -13.14 33.77
CA ALA A 997 29.41 -12.37 34.28
C ALA A 997 29.62 -12.60 35.78
N GLN A 998 28.53 -12.75 36.56
CA GLN A 998 28.60 -13.12 37.97
C GLN A 998 29.24 -14.50 38.17
N VAL A 999 28.84 -15.51 37.39
CA VAL A 999 29.45 -16.86 37.43
C VAL A 999 30.95 -16.78 37.12
N ARG A 1000 31.37 -16.05 36.07
CA ARG A 1000 32.79 -15.89 35.76
C ARG A 1000 33.55 -15.21 36.91
N LYS A 1001 32.99 -14.15 37.48
CA LYS A 1001 33.64 -13.40 38.58
C LYS A 1001 33.79 -14.28 39.82
N ALA A 1002 32.78 -15.08 40.16
CA ALA A 1002 32.82 -16.02 41.27
C ALA A 1002 33.88 -17.12 41.04
N ALA A 1003 33.89 -17.73 39.84
CA ALA A 1003 34.86 -18.76 39.49
C ALA A 1003 36.32 -18.25 39.54
N VAL A 1004 36.58 -17.06 38.99
CA VAL A 1004 37.92 -16.45 39.05
C VAL A 1004 38.32 -16.11 40.48
N ALA A 1005 37.42 -15.55 41.30
CA ALA A 1005 37.72 -15.21 42.68
C ALA A 1005 38.04 -16.44 43.53
N ASP A 1006 37.38 -17.58 43.29
CA ASP A 1006 37.66 -18.82 44.01
C ASP A 1006 38.99 -19.44 43.58
N LEU A 1007 39.31 -19.42 42.28
CA LEU A 1007 40.61 -19.88 41.77
C LEU A 1007 41.77 -18.98 42.25
N GLN A 1008 41.58 -17.67 42.36
CA GLN A 1008 42.59 -16.75 42.91
C GLN A 1008 42.89 -17.04 44.39
N LYS A 1009 41.88 -17.38 45.20
CA LYS A 1009 42.09 -17.82 46.59
C LYS A 1009 42.90 -19.12 46.65
N ILE A 1010 42.67 -20.04 45.71
CA ILE A 1010 43.40 -21.30 45.60
C ILE A 1010 44.84 -21.05 45.16
N GLU A 1011 45.07 -20.17 44.18
CA GLU A 1011 46.38 -19.76 43.71
C GLU A 1011 47.22 -19.20 44.87
N LEU A 1012 46.68 -18.24 45.62
CA LEU A 1012 47.33 -17.65 46.81
C LEU A 1012 47.72 -18.73 47.84
N LYS A 1013 46.78 -19.62 48.20
CA LYS A 1013 47.06 -20.72 49.13
C LYS A 1013 48.14 -21.68 48.62
N SER A 1014 48.17 -21.92 47.31
CA SER A 1014 49.18 -22.80 46.70
C SER A 1014 50.55 -22.13 46.56
N MET A 1015 50.61 -20.79 46.44
CA MET A 1015 51.84 -20.01 46.48
C MET A 1015 52.43 -19.92 47.89
N GLU A 1016 51.59 -19.82 48.92
CA GLU A 1016 52.03 -19.87 50.33
C GLU A 1016 52.59 -21.24 50.72
N ALA A 1017 52.13 -22.32 50.08
CA ALA A 1017 52.57 -23.70 50.32
C ALA A 1017 53.80 -24.14 49.49
N SER A 1018 54.51 -23.20 48.86
CA SER A 1018 55.48 -23.36 47.75
C SER A 1018 56.65 -24.36 47.93
N HIS A 1019 56.85 -24.94 49.11
CA HIS A 1019 57.85 -25.98 49.36
C HIS A 1019 57.33 -27.43 49.37
N LYS A 1020 56.01 -27.66 49.22
CA LYS A 1020 55.44 -29.02 49.15
C LYS A 1020 54.64 -29.22 47.86
N PRO A 1021 54.79 -30.36 47.16
CA PRO A 1021 53.94 -30.67 46.01
C PRO A 1021 52.48 -30.77 46.46
N HIS A 1022 51.56 -30.16 45.69
CA HIS A 1022 50.12 -30.28 45.98
C HIS A 1022 49.72 -31.73 45.72
N THR A 1023 49.25 -32.41 46.76
CA THR A 1023 48.87 -33.82 46.71
C THR A 1023 47.37 -33.96 46.93
N TRP A 1024 46.70 -34.69 46.04
CA TRP A 1024 45.30 -35.06 46.21
C TRP A 1024 45.12 -36.55 45.96
N THR A 1025 44.07 -37.12 46.53
CA THR A 1025 43.78 -38.55 46.42
C THR A 1025 42.63 -38.78 45.46
N VAL A 1026 42.85 -39.56 44.41
CA VAL A 1026 41.83 -40.04 43.50
C VAL A 1026 41.44 -41.46 43.93
N VAL A 1027 40.14 -41.74 43.94
CA VAL A 1027 39.62 -43.09 44.21
C VAL A 1027 39.18 -43.70 42.89
N ASP A 1028 39.81 -44.79 42.47
CA ASP A 1028 39.47 -45.51 41.25
C ASP A 1028 38.13 -46.26 41.37
N GLU A 1029 37.57 -46.71 40.23
CA GLU A 1029 36.31 -47.46 40.17
C GLU A 1029 36.33 -48.78 40.99
N THR A 1030 37.53 -49.27 41.35
CA THR A 1030 37.76 -50.46 42.18
C THR A 1030 37.95 -50.15 43.68
N GLY A 1031 37.84 -48.87 44.08
CA GLY A 1031 38.01 -48.42 45.48
C GLY A 1031 39.47 -48.20 45.91
N HIS A 1032 40.44 -48.33 45.00
CA HIS A 1032 41.85 -48.01 45.28
C HIS A 1032 42.08 -46.49 45.38
N ARG A 1033 42.75 -46.05 46.45
CA ARG A 1033 43.16 -44.65 46.64
C ARG A 1033 44.55 -44.44 46.03
N GLN A 1034 44.62 -43.68 44.94
CA GLN A 1034 45.87 -43.26 44.32
C GLN A 1034 46.16 -41.79 44.69
N THR A 1035 47.32 -41.53 45.28
CA THR A 1035 47.74 -40.16 45.62
C THR A 1035 48.51 -39.58 44.43
N LEU A 1036 47.94 -38.56 43.79
CA LEU A 1036 48.55 -37.83 42.68
C LEU A 1036 49.24 -36.57 43.21
N GLN A 1037 50.36 -36.20 42.59
CA GLN A 1037 51.16 -35.04 42.98
C GLN A 1037 51.39 -34.13 41.77
N ALA A 1038 51.24 -32.82 41.94
CA ALA A 1038 51.59 -31.83 40.92
C ALA A 1038 52.69 -30.89 41.40
N THR A 1039 53.78 -30.83 40.64
CA THR A 1039 54.79 -29.75 40.70
C THR A 1039 54.26 -28.53 39.93
N ASN A 1040 54.54 -27.30 40.41
CA ASN A 1040 54.04 -26.03 39.85
C ASN A 1040 52.51 -25.89 39.80
N TYR A 1041 51.81 -26.30 40.86
CA TYR A 1041 50.34 -26.25 40.91
C TYR A 1041 49.76 -24.83 40.76
N ALA A 1042 50.39 -23.82 41.36
CA ALA A 1042 49.98 -22.41 41.25
C ALA A 1042 49.97 -21.92 39.79
N GLU A 1043 50.96 -22.34 39.00
CA GLU A 1043 51.08 -21.98 37.57
C GLU A 1043 49.95 -22.62 36.74
N LYS A 1044 49.58 -23.87 37.04
CA LYS A 1044 48.42 -24.54 36.42
C LYS A 1044 47.10 -23.84 36.75
N VAL A 1045 46.92 -23.42 38.01
CA VAL A 1045 45.73 -22.66 38.44
C VAL A 1045 45.68 -21.30 37.74
N ARG A 1046 46.81 -20.61 37.60
CA ARG A 1046 46.92 -19.35 36.87
C ARG A 1046 46.57 -19.51 35.38
N HIS A 1047 47.06 -20.55 34.73
CA HIS A 1047 46.69 -20.89 33.35
C HIS A 1047 45.17 -21.15 33.23
N LEU A 1048 44.55 -21.79 34.21
CA LEU A 1048 43.10 -21.99 34.25
C LEU A 1048 42.33 -20.66 34.38
N ILE A 1049 42.83 -19.70 35.16
CA ILE A 1049 42.26 -18.35 35.27
C ILE A 1049 42.35 -17.60 33.93
N GLU A 1050 43.49 -17.69 33.23
CA GLU A 1050 43.68 -17.12 31.89
C GLU A 1050 42.75 -17.77 30.85
N GLU A 1051 42.54 -19.09 30.93
CA GLU A 1051 41.59 -19.80 30.06
C GLU A 1051 40.15 -19.33 30.32
N ILE A 1052 39.70 -19.28 31.58
CA ILE A 1052 38.35 -18.84 31.98
C ILE A 1052 38.08 -17.39 31.56
N SER A 1053 39.07 -16.52 31.73
CA SER A 1053 38.96 -15.11 31.37
C SER A 1053 38.94 -14.90 29.85
N SER A 1054 39.65 -15.74 29.09
CA SER A 1054 39.69 -15.70 27.62
C SER A 1054 38.51 -16.42 26.93
N VAL A 1055 37.66 -17.16 27.66
CA VAL A 1055 36.45 -17.80 27.08
C VAL A 1055 35.57 -16.74 26.39
N SER A 1056 35.40 -16.86 25.08
CA SER A 1056 34.57 -15.97 24.27
C SER A 1056 33.36 -16.71 23.67
N MET A 1057 32.63 -17.44 24.51
CA MET A 1057 31.47 -18.24 24.08
C MET A 1057 30.16 -17.78 24.73
N GLY A 1058 29.08 -17.75 23.94
CA GLY A 1058 27.74 -17.43 24.45
C GLY A 1058 27.66 -16.00 24.97
N SER A 1059 27.12 -15.81 26.17
CA SER A 1059 26.99 -14.49 26.82
C SER A 1059 28.33 -13.81 27.13
N TYR A 1060 29.45 -14.52 27.02
CA TYR A 1060 30.80 -13.99 27.26
C TYR A 1060 31.43 -13.28 26.05
N THR A 1061 30.77 -13.28 24.88
CA THR A 1061 31.25 -12.52 23.72
C THR A 1061 31.01 -11.03 23.88
N SER A 1062 31.85 -10.21 23.21
CA SER A 1062 31.64 -8.76 23.06
C SER A 1062 30.20 -8.43 22.63
N TRP A 1063 29.69 -7.29 23.09
CA TRP A 1063 28.32 -6.81 22.88
C TRP A 1063 27.90 -6.83 21.40
N ILE A 1064 28.79 -6.42 20.51
CA ILE A 1064 28.53 -6.30 19.07
C ILE A 1064 28.39 -7.67 18.39
N LYS A 1065 29.11 -8.68 18.88
CA LYS A 1065 29.07 -10.06 18.33
C LYS A 1065 27.89 -10.87 18.86
N ASP A 1066 27.07 -10.30 19.75
CA ASP A 1066 25.91 -11.00 20.28
C ASP A 1066 24.82 -11.19 19.24
N SER A 1067 24.20 -12.37 19.28
CA SER A 1067 23.02 -12.68 18.48
C SER A 1067 21.83 -11.78 18.82
N ALA A 1068 21.71 -11.27 20.05
CA ALA A 1068 20.63 -10.35 20.44
C ALA A 1068 20.80 -8.94 19.85
N VAL A 1069 22.02 -8.37 19.93
CA VAL A 1069 22.33 -7.04 19.39
C VAL A 1069 22.31 -7.06 17.87
N GLN A 1070 22.88 -8.11 17.25
CA GLN A 1070 22.76 -8.32 15.82
C GLN A 1070 21.30 -8.39 15.37
N ALA A 1071 20.42 -9.03 16.15
CA ALA A 1071 19.01 -9.15 15.80
C ALA A 1071 18.23 -7.83 15.95
N LEU A 1072 18.57 -7.00 16.94
CA LEU A 1072 18.01 -5.65 17.10
C LEU A 1072 18.39 -4.71 15.94
N LEU A 1073 19.56 -4.96 15.31
CA LEU A 1073 20.06 -4.17 14.17
C LEU A 1073 19.54 -4.65 12.81
N ILE A 1074 18.82 -5.79 12.75
CA ILE A 1074 18.21 -6.29 11.49
C ILE A 1074 17.12 -5.36 10.93
N PRO A 1075 16.16 -4.83 11.72
CA PRO A 1075 15.13 -3.92 11.22
C PRO A 1075 15.66 -2.52 10.85
N GLY A 1076 16.68 -2.02 11.56
CA GLY A 1076 17.19 -0.66 11.39
C GLY A 1076 18.39 -0.63 10.44
N VAL A 1077 18.15 -0.68 9.14
CA VAL A 1077 19.07 -0.27 8.04
C VAL A 1077 20.57 -0.28 8.41
N GLY A 1078 21.14 -1.49 8.51
CA GLY A 1078 22.51 -1.75 8.09
C GLY A 1078 23.67 -1.38 9.02
N TYR A 1079 24.75 -2.11 8.78
CA TYR A 1079 26.11 -1.93 9.29
C TYR A 1079 26.63 -0.47 9.30
N GLY A 1080 25.99 0.47 8.59
CA GLY A 1080 26.35 1.90 8.57
C GLY A 1080 26.23 2.58 9.93
N LEU A 1081 25.20 2.26 10.72
CA LEU A 1081 25.10 2.72 12.12
C LEU A 1081 26.20 2.10 13.00
N ILE A 1082 26.65 0.88 12.69
CA ILE A 1082 27.72 0.19 13.43
C ILE A 1082 29.04 0.93 13.25
N THR A 1083 29.37 1.33 12.01
CA THR A 1083 30.57 2.13 11.71
C THR A 1083 30.50 3.56 12.25
N LEU A 1084 29.29 4.13 12.38
CA LEU A 1084 29.10 5.48 12.91
C LEU A 1084 29.17 5.50 14.45
N PHE A 1085 28.65 4.46 15.11
CA PHE A 1085 28.77 4.26 16.55
C PHE A 1085 30.21 3.94 16.96
N GLU A 1086 30.94 3.18 16.15
CA GLU A 1086 32.37 2.91 16.33
C GLU A 1086 33.22 4.18 16.25
N LYS A 1087 32.84 5.16 15.42
CA LYS A 1087 33.51 6.48 15.32
C LYS A 1087 33.09 7.50 16.38
N LEU A 1088 31.98 7.28 17.07
CA LEU A 1088 31.45 8.20 18.09
C LEU A 1088 31.75 7.75 19.53
N VAL A 1089 32.05 6.47 19.73
CA VAL A 1089 32.26 5.88 21.07
C VAL A 1089 33.70 5.37 21.28
N PHE A 1090 34.46 5.16 20.21
CA PHE A 1090 35.91 4.95 20.22
C PHE A 1090 36.58 6.00 19.34
#